data_AF-A0AB36JR01-F1
#
_entry.id   AF-A0AB36JR01-F1
#
_cell.length_a   1.000
_cell.length_b   1.000
_cell.length_c   1.000
_cell.angle_alpha   90.00
_cell.angle_beta   90.00
_cell.angle_gamma   90.00
#
_symmetry.space_group_name_H-M   'P 1'
#
loop_
_entity.id
_entity.type
_entity.pdbx_description
1 polymer ?
#
loop_
_entity_poly.entity_id
_entity_poly.type
_entity_poly.pdbx_seq_one_letter_code
_entity_poly.pdbx_strand_id
1 'polypeptide(L)'
;MKQIRKFVNSLLLLTLLVSQVPLAYAEEIGQAIRQGQLEEAYQEALEEANRQTVGSENANTESPATNELPVAPKDEGDAIQQPKVVREEGEAEAALKAQYGEPVAVSGQEQLFRVDETHFVTYIGSDIKTYRDQDGVEVPVDLSLYSYHAGGKHYYLPKESPVGVVLPSEVKEATPIDVIHKEEKISLYPLDKTYAKATVAENAILYNNVEGKTDVQYTVQSNGVKEEIVLAEWGGKNAFTYGLDAGSYDVTLENNQVLVREKGKSTILFVLTAPMMADSAGETSSALTLALTKTKERYQVTVTADKDWLASPKRQYPVRIDPTVTVPREQILDVVTSSVHGSYQGVAYGFVGYIESENMGMSGIRDIGKSRMYFKVNYDFTNIPKEARIDSASLNLYQYSDGKGTAAATFGAYYLKQDFDINTIDWLSSLSLEEEIAGEQAIRPQGLGFHPFDIRTAVTNWVQGLSPNYGLVVKAIDENVNGAGFYTTDSSTDYIAQEYFTPDKAPSLTIHWSVLDPVDMNYALGDTTIALRTMVKTDKTGKLQFQGVFADGVTTPGANVTYHLSEPSKDYKGDTPASYSYKYPNTSGFESAFEAGTTKYRDKLSNWQTIHPFTEPDLNAIYTINAESKKDSQTSGEKKSDTFLIYKVTQYDTLPKIASYYGVPLNQLAYDNRIQDMLLVKNNTLFIRNPRQNATKPYNPPALNDKTKA
;
A
#
# COMPACT_ATOMS: atom_id res chain seq x y z
N MET A 1 -48.48 -19.65 -19.07
CA MET A 1 -47.92 -19.13 -17.79
C MET A 1 -47.28 -17.73 -17.92
N LYS A 2 -47.90 -16.80 -18.67
CA LYS A 2 -47.44 -15.40 -18.82
C LYS A 2 -48.47 -14.34 -18.36
N GLN A 3 -49.67 -14.77 -17.95
CA GLN A 3 -50.73 -13.86 -17.50
C GLN A 3 -50.92 -13.84 -15.96
N ILE A 4 -50.43 -14.84 -15.23
CA ILE A 4 -50.51 -14.87 -13.75
C ILE A 4 -49.45 -13.98 -13.09
N ARG A 5 -48.31 -13.72 -13.77
CA ARG A 5 -47.24 -12.84 -13.27
C ARG A 5 -47.56 -11.35 -13.37
N LYS A 6 -48.43 -10.95 -14.31
CA LYS A 6 -48.89 -9.54 -14.42
C LYS A 6 -49.95 -9.18 -13.37
N PHE A 7 -50.71 -10.16 -12.87
CA PHE A 7 -51.73 -9.91 -11.86
C PHE A 7 -51.15 -9.80 -10.43
N VAL A 8 -50.03 -10.48 -10.15
CA VAL A 8 -49.34 -10.40 -8.85
C VAL A 8 -48.53 -9.10 -8.71
N ASN A 9 -47.96 -8.55 -9.79
CA ASN A 9 -47.26 -7.26 -9.75
C ASN A 9 -48.21 -6.05 -9.67
N SER A 10 -49.42 -6.12 -10.22
CA SER A 10 -50.41 -5.04 -10.07
C SER A 10 -51.09 -5.00 -8.70
N LEU A 11 -51.10 -6.10 -7.94
CA LEU A 11 -51.69 -6.14 -6.59
C LEU A 11 -50.73 -5.64 -5.49
N LEU A 12 -49.41 -5.73 -5.73
CA LEU A 12 -48.39 -5.12 -4.85
C LEU A 12 -48.29 -3.60 -5.03
N LEU A 13 -48.62 -3.06 -6.21
CA LEU A 13 -48.67 -1.61 -6.45
C LEU A 13 -49.96 -0.94 -5.94
N LEU A 14 -51.04 -1.70 -5.72
CA LEU A 14 -52.34 -1.14 -5.30
C LEU A 14 -52.59 -1.19 -3.78
N THR A 15 -51.77 -1.92 -3.02
CA THR A 15 -51.82 -1.93 -1.54
C THR A 15 -50.94 -0.86 -0.90
N LEU A 16 -50.23 -0.06 -1.71
CA LEU A 16 -49.36 1.04 -1.29
C LEU A 16 -49.94 2.44 -1.51
N LEU A 17 -51.20 2.56 -1.94
CA LEU A 17 -51.76 3.84 -2.41
C LEU A 17 -53.02 4.36 -1.68
N VAL A 18 -53.56 3.69 -0.66
CA VAL A 18 -54.67 4.25 0.12
C VAL A 18 -54.58 3.84 1.60
N SER A 19 -53.63 4.41 2.33
CA SER A 19 -53.86 4.89 3.70
C SER A 19 -52.61 5.62 4.24
N GLN A 20 -52.81 6.88 4.65
CA GLN A 20 -51.92 7.68 5.50
C GLN A 20 -50.68 8.35 4.87
N VAL A 21 -50.93 9.42 4.11
CA VAL A 21 -50.19 10.70 4.31
C VAL A 21 -51.07 11.49 5.28
N PRO A 22 -50.62 11.94 6.47
CA PRO A 22 -49.37 12.66 6.71
C PRO A 22 -48.60 12.17 7.96
N LEU A 23 -47.53 11.41 7.75
CA LEU A 23 -46.47 11.20 8.74
C LEU A 23 -45.08 11.49 8.15
N ALA A 24 -44.90 11.30 6.83
CA ALA A 24 -43.66 11.62 6.12
C ALA A 24 -43.29 13.13 6.14
N TYR A 25 -44.27 14.03 6.00
CA TYR A 25 -44.03 15.48 6.12
C TYR A 25 -43.74 15.94 7.56
N ALA A 26 -44.15 15.18 8.58
CA ALA A 26 -43.85 15.49 9.97
C ALA A 26 -42.44 15.02 10.38
N GLU A 27 -41.96 13.90 9.81
CA GLU A 27 -40.56 13.48 9.92
C GLU A 27 -39.61 14.38 9.14
N GLU A 28 -39.99 14.91 7.97
CA GLU A 28 -39.16 15.84 7.19
C GLU A 28 -39.07 17.24 7.83
N ILE A 29 -40.15 17.76 8.41
CA ILE A 29 -40.10 19.00 9.20
C ILE A 29 -39.35 18.75 10.53
N GLY A 30 -39.50 17.56 11.13
CA GLY A 30 -38.71 17.12 12.28
C GLY A 30 -37.21 16.96 11.95
N GLN A 31 -36.87 16.55 10.72
CA GLN A 31 -35.50 16.49 10.21
C GLN A 31 -34.95 17.86 9.83
N ALA A 32 -35.77 18.78 9.32
CA ALA A 32 -35.40 20.18 9.10
C ALA A 32 -35.14 20.92 10.43
N ILE A 33 -35.92 20.62 11.48
CA ILE A 33 -35.68 21.12 12.85
C ILE A 33 -34.42 20.48 13.46
N ARG A 34 -34.17 19.18 13.24
CA ARG A 34 -32.88 18.53 13.58
C ARG A 34 -31.71 19.04 12.72
N GLN A 35 -31.96 19.61 11.54
CA GLN A 35 -30.94 20.26 10.70
C GLN A 35 -30.58 21.66 11.20
N GLY A 36 -31.52 22.39 11.81
CA GLY A 36 -31.17 23.56 12.62
C GLY A 36 -30.28 23.20 13.82
N GLN A 37 -30.42 21.99 14.37
CA GLN A 37 -29.50 21.45 15.39
C GLN A 37 -28.18 20.93 14.79
N LEU A 38 -28.11 20.63 13.49
CA LEU A 38 -26.87 20.27 12.80
C LEU A 38 -25.96 21.48 12.57
N GLU A 39 -26.49 22.70 12.56
CA GLU A 39 -25.69 23.93 12.53
C GLU A 39 -25.00 24.20 13.89
N GLU A 40 -25.63 23.77 14.99
CA GLU A 40 -25.06 23.77 16.34
C GLU A 40 -24.06 22.61 16.53
N ALA A 41 -24.40 21.40 16.03
CA ALA A 41 -23.48 20.27 15.97
C ALA A 41 -22.30 20.51 15.02
N TYR A 42 -22.46 21.35 13.99
CA TYR A 42 -21.39 21.81 13.11
C TYR A 42 -20.39 22.67 13.87
N GLN A 43 -20.86 23.61 14.71
CA GLN A 43 -19.98 24.38 15.58
C GLN A 43 -19.29 23.48 16.62
N GLU A 44 -19.99 22.50 17.20
CA GLU A 44 -19.38 21.53 18.11
C GLU A 44 -18.35 20.62 17.42
N ALA A 45 -18.61 20.15 16.19
CA ALA A 45 -17.68 19.33 15.42
C ALA A 45 -16.44 20.13 14.95
N LEU A 46 -16.61 21.42 14.60
CA LEU A 46 -15.49 22.32 14.33
C LEU A 46 -14.65 22.58 15.58
N GLU A 47 -15.28 22.73 16.75
CA GLU A 47 -14.56 22.86 18.02
C GLU A 47 -13.92 21.54 18.48
N GLU A 48 -14.52 20.38 18.19
CA GLU A 48 -13.97 19.06 18.54
C GLU A 48 -12.81 18.66 17.62
N ALA A 49 -12.92 18.90 16.30
CA ALA A 49 -11.82 18.74 15.35
C ALA A 49 -10.64 19.69 15.67
N ASN A 50 -10.92 20.90 16.16
CA ASN A 50 -9.91 21.81 16.67
C ASN A 50 -9.37 21.43 18.06
N ARG A 51 -10.13 20.71 18.90
CA ARG A 51 -9.66 20.19 20.21
C ARG A 51 -8.79 18.95 20.08
N GLN A 52 -9.09 18.08 19.12
CA GLN A 52 -8.34 16.83 18.88
C GLN A 52 -7.02 17.06 18.11
N THR A 53 -6.78 18.25 17.56
CA THR A 53 -5.56 18.61 16.81
C THR A 53 -4.63 19.58 17.55
N VAL A 54 -4.83 19.85 18.85
CA VAL A 54 -3.96 20.73 19.64
C VAL A 54 -3.31 19.97 20.79
N GLY A 55 -2.13 19.41 20.50
CA GLY A 55 -1.10 19.11 21.49
C GLY A 55 -0.01 20.17 21.42
N SER A 56 -0.30 21.40 21.85
CA SER A 56 0.70 22.46 21.94
C SER A 56 1.48 22.36 23.25
N GLU A 57 2.79 22.15 23.15
CA GLU A 57 3.85 22.99 23.73
C GLU A 57 5.11 22.14 23.97
N ASN A 58 6.11 22.27 23.10
CA ASN A 58 7.50 22.10 23.49
C ASN A 58 8.34 23.14 22.72
N ALA A 59 8.70 24.19 23.45
CA ALA A 59 9.65 25.20 23.02
C ALA A 59 11.05 24.59 22.99
N ASN A 60 11.70 24.54 21.83
CA ASN A 60 13.14 24.36 21.73
C ASN A 60 13.76 25.60 21.06
N THR A 61 14.37 26.41 21.90
CA THR A 61 15.32 27.48 21.53
C THR A 61 16.50 26.90 20.77
N GLU A 62 16.71 27.39 19.54
CA GLU A 62 17.93 27.15 18.76
C GLU A 62 19.13 27.92 19.35
N SER A 63 20.29 27.27 19.32
CA SER A 63 21.57 27.98 19.25
C SER A 63 22.47 27.30 18.21
N PRO A 64 23.19 28.08 17.39
CA PRO A 64 23.74 27.60 16.14
C PRO A 64 25.09 26.91 16.35
N ALA A 65 25.29 25.76 15.70
CA ALA A 65 26.60 25.14 15.53
C ALA A 65 27.01 25.22 14.06
N THR A 66 28.18 25.82 13.84
CA THR A 66 28.82 26.12 12.57
C THR A 66 29.30 24.87 11.81
N ASN A 67 29.03 24.86 10.50
CA ASN A 67 29.55 23.92 9.52
C ASN A 67 31.06 24.09 9.29
N GLU A 68 31.86 23.09 9.64
CA GLU A 68 33.10 22.78 8.92
C GLU A 68 33.27 21.25 8.84
N LEU A 69 33.26 20.72 7.61
CA LEU A 69 33.54 19.32 7.29
C LEU A 69 35.06 19.05 7.37
N PRO A 70 35.56 18.09 8.18
CA PRO A 70 36.92 17.63 8.05
C PRO A 70 37.03 16.55 6.97
N VAL A 71 37.99 16.74 6.06
CA VAL A 71 38.40 15.78 5.04
C VAL A 71 38.90 14.48 5.70
N ALA A 72 38.35 13.34 5.30
CA ALA A 72 38.72 12.01 5.78
C ALA A 72 40.18 11.63 5.41
N PRO A 73 41.01 11.10 6.33
CA PRO A 73 42.32 10.56 5.98
C PRO A 73 42.20 9.16 5.37
N LYS A 74 43.18 8.83 4.50
CA LYS A 74 43.33 7.53 3.83
C LYS A 74 43.61 6.38 4.82
N ASP A 75 42.93 5.26 4.59
CA ASP A 75 43.12 3.98 5.27
C ASP A 75 44.49 3.36 4.93
N GLU A 76 45.41 3.35 5.91
CA GLU A 76 46.57 2.44 5.93
C GLU A 76 46.79 1.88 7.35
N GLY A 77 46.72 0.54 7.45
CA GLY A 77 47.47 -0.34 8.37
C GLY A 77 47.50 -0.07 9.89
N ASP A 78 46.92 -0.99 10.67
CA ASP A 78 47.04 -1.17 12.13
C ASP A 78 46.43 -0.08 13.06
N ALA A 79 45.88 1.01 12.52
CA ALA A 79 45.12 1.98 13.30
C ALA A 79 43.70 1.47 13.63
N ILE A 80 43.22 1.73 14.85
CA ILE A 80 41.81 1.48 15.23
C ILE A 80 40.90 2.40 14.39
N GLN A 81 39.95 1.83 13.67
CA GLN A 81 39.03 2.54 12.79
C GLN A 81 37.77 2.99 13.53
N GLN A 82 37.05 3.97 12.96
CA GLN A 82 35.71 4.37 13.40
C GLN A 82 34.63 3.71 12.52
N PRO A 83 33.42 3.47 13.06
CA PRO A 83 32.31 2.98 12.25
C PRO A 83 31.99 3.90 11.08
N LYS A 84 31.56 3.35 9.95
CA LYS A 84 31.00 4.13 8.83
C LYS A 84 29.49 4.22 9.01
N VAL A 85 28.97 5.44 9.15
CA VAL A 85 27.54 5.73 9.33
C VAL A 85 27.03 6.46 8.09
N VAL A 86 25.90 6.04 7.54
CA VAL A 86 25.19 6.71 6.44
C VAL A 86 23.85 7.19 6.98
N ARG A 87 23.52 8.47 6.77
CA ARG A 87 22.27 9.08 7.20
C ARG A 87 21.72 9.89 6.03
N GLU A 88 20.58 9.48 5.50
CA GLU A 88 19.88 10.25 4.47
C GLU A 88 18.44 10.43 4.92
N GLU A 89 18.01 11.70 5.05
CA GLU A 89 16.60 12.06 5.17
C GLU A 89 15.96 11.88 3.79
N GLY A 90 14.83 11.18 3.72
CA GLY A 90 14.17 10.83 2.48
C GLY A 90 13.67 12.03 1.67
N GLU A 91 13.91 12.06 0.34
CA GLU A 91 13.49 13.17 -0.53
C GLU A 91 11.97 13.42 -0.50
N ALA A 92 11.16 12.36 -0.37
CA ALA A 92 9.71 12.45 -0.30
C ALA A 92 9.22 13.18 0.96
N GLU A 93 9.79 12.88 2.12
CA GLU A 93 9.46 13.56 3.38
C GLU A 93 9.92 15.02 3.35
N ALA A 94 11.12 15.28 2.82
CA ALA A 94 11.62 16.64 2.65
C ALA A 94 10.71 17.46 1.72
N ALA A 95 10.18 16.86 0.65
CA ALA A 95 9.23 17.51 -0.24
C ALA A 95 7.90 17.84 0.46
N LEU A 96 7.36 16.93 1.27
CA LEU A 96 6.15 17.17 2.06
C LEU A 96 6.36 18.28 3.09
N LYS A 97 7.49 18.27 3.81
CA LYS A 97 7.84 19.33 4.76
C LYS A 97 8.03 20.68 4.09
N ALA A 98 8.69 20.70 2.93
CA ALA A 98 8.85 21.92 2.14
C ALA A 98 7.51 22.48 1.66
N GLN A 99 6.53 21.61 1.40
CA GLN A 99 5.22 22.00 0.91
C GLN A 99 4.23 22.41 2.01
N TYR A 100 4.20 21.68 3.14
CA TYR A 100 3.17 21.82 4.18
C TYR A 100 3.72 22.22 5.56
N GLY A 101 5.04 22.32 5.72
CA GLY A 101 5.69 22.50 7.01
C GLY A 101 5.87 21.19 7.79
N GLU A 102 6.25 21.29 9.06
CA GLU A 102 6.40 20.12 9.93
C GLU A 102 5.05 19.41 10.16
N PRO A 103 5.05 18.07 10.31
CA PRO A 103 3.83 17.33 10.59
C PRO A 103 3.23 17.76 11.94
N VAL A 104 1.90 17.86 11.99
CA VAL A 104 1.14 18.20 13.20
C VAL A 104 0.98 17.00 14.15
N ALA A 105 1.15 15.79 13.63
CA ALA A 105 1.25 14.56 14.42
C ALA A 105 2.18 13.54 13.75
N VAL A 106 2.88 12.76 14.55
CA VAL A 106 3.77 11.67 14.09
C VAL A 106 3.52 10.47 15.00
N SER A 107 3.25 9.30 14.41
CA SER A 107 2.94 8.07 15.16
C SER A 107 3.35 6.80 14.39
N GLY A 108 4.29 6.03 14.93
CA GLY A 108 4.88 4.89 14.22
C GLY A 108 5.60 5.37 12.95
N GLN A 109 5.10 4.95 11.79
CA GLN A 109 5.55 5.39 10.46
C GLN A 109 4.65 6.49 9.86
N GLU A 110 3.60 6.90 10.58
CA GLU A 110 2.64 7.91 10.14
C GLU A 110 3.19 9.32 10.39
N GLN A 111 3.00 10.19 9.39
CA GLN A 111 3.12 11.64 9.52
C GLN A 111 1.84 12.28 9.02
N LEU A 112 1.20 13.08 9.87
CA LEU A 112 0.02 13.87 9.54
C LEU A 112 0.43 15.32 9.32
N PHE A 113 0.17 15.83 8.11
CA PHE A 113 0.39 17.22 7.75
C PHE A 113 -0.95 17.95 7.66
N ARG A 114 -1.00 19.16 8.20
CA ARG A 114 -2.15 20.06 8.05
C ARG A 114 -1.89 20.99 6.87
N VAL A 115 -2.71 20.89 5.84
CA VAL A 115 -2.62 21.76 4.65
C VAL A 115 -3.28 23.10 4.94
N ASP A 116 -4.48 23.06 5.52
CA ASP A 116 -5.23 24.22 5.99
C ASP A 116 -6.19 23.82 7.13
N GLU A 117 -7.26 24.57 7.38
CA GLU A 117 -8.22 24.25 8.45
C GLU A 117 -9.04 22.99 8.21
N THR A 118 -9.25 22.58 6.96
CA THR A 118 -10.13 21.47 6.61
C THR A 118 -9.44 20.38 5.79
N HIS A 119 -8.21 20.59 5.32
CA HIS A 119 -7.47 19.62 4.49
C HIS A 119 -6.20 19.10 5.19
N PHE A 120 -5.98 17.80 5.04
CA PHE A 120 -4.89 17.06 5.68
C PHE A 120 -4.22 16.09 4.70
N VAL A 121 -2.97 15.75 4.98
CA VAL A 121 -2.22 14.70 4.30
C VAL A 121 -1.70 13.71 5.33
N THR A 122 -2.12 12.46 5.23
CA THR A 122 -1.51 11.36 5.98
C THR A 122 -0.49 10.67 5.07
N TYR A 123 0.77 10.67 5.49
CA TYR A 123 1.86 9.95 4.83
C TYR A 123 2.31 8.78 5.70
N ILE A 124 2.46 7.60 5.10
CA ILE A 124 2.95 6.38 5.75
C ILE A 124 4.15 5.88 4.94
N GLY A 125 5.34 6.02 5.52
CA GLY A 125 6.59 5.57 4.92
C GLY A 125 7.12 4.25 5.51
N SER A 126 8.33 3.89 5.12
CA SER A 126 9.09 2.74 5.65
C SER A 126 9.82 3.07 6.97
N ASP A 127 10.14 4.33 7.22
CA ASP A 127 10.87 4.75 8.41
C ASP A 127 9.98 4.86 9.65
N ILE A 128 10.28 4.07 10.68
CA ILE A 128 9.63 4.20 12.00
C ILE A 128 10.19 5.44 12.72
N LYS A 129 9.33 6.41 13.01
CA LYS A 129 9.66 7.70 13.65
C LYS A 129 9.40 7.69 15.16
N THR A 130 8.35 7.04 15.62
CA THR A 130 8.03 6.86 17.05
C THR A 130 7.68 5.41 17.37
N TYR A 131 7.71 5.03 18.64
CA TYR A 131 7.24 3.74 19.12
C TYR A 131 6.67 3.84 20.53
N ARG A 132 5.85 2.87 20.92
CA ARG A 132 5.38 2.76 22.31
C ARG A 132 6.40 1.99 23.15
N ASP A 133 6.89 2.62 24.21
CA ASP A 133 7.83 2.03 25.15
C ASP A 133 7.16 1.01 26.09
N GLN A 134 7.91 0.51 27.08
CA GLN A 134 7.42 -0.49 28.04
C GLN A 134 6.31 0.03 28.96
N ASP A 135 6.23 1.35 29.16
CA ASP A 135 5.20 2.00 29.95
C ASP A 135 3.96 2.38 29.09
N GLY A 136 4.00 2.07 27.79
CA GLY A 136 2.95 2.35 26.82
C GLY A 136 2.97 3.80 26.30
N VAL A 137 4.00 4.57 26.65
CA VAL A 137 4.19 5.95 26.24
C VAL A 137 4.81 5.98 24.85
N GLU A 138 4.30 6.85 23.99
CA GLU A 138 4.84 7.03 22.65
C GLU A 138 6.02 8.00 22.66
N VAL A 139 7.17 7.53 22.20
CA VAL A 139 8.45 8.26 22.24
C VAL A 139 9.12 8.24 20.86
N PRO A 140 9.91 9.28 20.51
CA PRO A 140 10.65 9.32 19.24
C PRO A 140 11.76 8.27 19.22
N VAL A 141 12.02 7.71 18.04
CA VAL A 141 13.15 6.80 17.82
C VAL A 141 14.46 7.60 17.81
N ASP A 142 15.39 7.23 18.69
CA ASP A 142 16.77 7.73 18.74
C ASP A 142 17.73 6.54 18.86
N LEU A 143 18.22 6.09 17.71
CA LEU A 143 19.11 4.94 17.61
C LEU A 143 20.55 5.23 18.03
N SER A 144 20.88 6.46 18.43
CA SER A 144 22.24 6.78 18.86
C SER A 144 22.64 5.99 20.11
N LEU A 145 23.83 5.39 20.07
CA LEU A 145 24.33 4.52 21.12
C LEU A 145 24.84 5.34 22.29
N TYR A 146 24.44 4.95 23.50
CA TYR A 146 25.01 5.47 24.75
C TYR A 146 25.72 4.36 25.53
N SER A 147 26.70 4.76 26.34
CA SER A 147 27.50 3.85 27.16
C SER A 147 26.78 3.47 28.45
N TYR A 148 26.74 2.18 28.77
CA TYR A 148 26.06 1.63 29.95
C TYR A 148 26.93 0.60 30.68
N HIS A 149 26.96 0.66 32.01
CA HIS A 149 27.73 -0.25 32.85
C HIS A 149 26.82 -0.98 33.84
N ALA A 150 26.84 -2.31 33.81
CA ALA A 150 26.06 -3.14 34.73
C ALA A 150 26.83 -4.41 35.09
N GLY A 151 26.84 -4.77 36.39
CA GLY A 151 27.46 -6.00 36.87
C GLY A 151 28.95 -6.14 36.52
N GLY A 152 29.69 -5.02 36.43
CA GLY A 152 31.10 -4.99 36.03
C GLY A 152 31.34 -5.18 34.53
N LYS A 153 30.28 -5.22 33.71
CA LYS A 153 30.34 -5.30 32.25
C LYS A 153 29.99 -3.95 31.63
N HIS A 154 30.45 -3.73 30.40
CA HIS A 154 30.27 -2.49 29.64
C HIS A 154 29.53 -2.80 28.33
N TYR A 155 28.52 -2.00 28.04
CA TYR A 155 27.59 -2.15 26.93
C TYR A 155 27.33 -0.81 26.25
N TYR A 156 26.83 -0.90 25.03
CA TYR A 156 26.27 0.20 24.26
C TYR A 156 24.83 -0.18 23.90
N LEU A 157 23.91 0.74 24.10
CA LEU A 157 22.49 0.55 23.83
C LEU A 157 21.98 1.77 23.04
N PRO A 158 21.01 1.60 22.12
CA PRO A 158 20.33 2.74 21.53
C PRO A 158 19.55 3.47 22.64
N LYS A 159 19.48 4.81 22.57
CA LYS A 159 18.74 5.61 23.55
C LYS A 159 17.26 5.26 23.53
N GLU A 160 16.66 5.23 22.35
CA GLU A 160 15.24 4.97 22.15
C GLU A 160 15.04 4.12 20.89
N SER A 161 14.68 2.85 21.07
CA SER A 161 14.53 1.91 19.97
C SER A 161 13.34 0.96 20.18
N PRO A 162 12.49 0.78 19.17
CA PRO A 162 11.40 -0.20 19.23
C PRO A 162 11.92 -1.64 19.38
N VAL A 163 13.12 -1.93 18.87
CA VAL A 163 13.81 -3.21 19.06
C VAL A 163 14.96 -2.99 20.02
N GLY A 164 14.93 -3.66 21.16
CA GLY A 164 16.02 -3.59 22.12
C GLY A 164 17.26 -4.25 21.53
N VAL A 165 18.36 -3.51 21.47
CA VAL A 165 19.65 -4.03 21.01
C VAL A 165 20.69 -3.76 22.09
N VAL A 166 21.41 -4.80 22.52
CA VAL A 166 22.48 -4.69 23.51
C VAL A 166 23.80 -5.09 22.87
N LEU A 167 24.73 -4.15 22.77
CA LEU A 167 26.03 -4.32 22.12
C LEU A 167 27.15 -4.26 23.19
N PRO A 168 27.74 -5.39 23.59
CA PRO A 168 28.81 -5.40 24.58
C PRO A 168 30.09 -4.71 24.08
N SER A 169 30.83 -4.02 24.95
CA SER A 169 32.18 -3.55 24.58
C SER A 169 33.15 -4.71 24.29
N GLU A 170 32.84 -5.90 24.81
CA GLU A 170 33.54 -7.16 24.57
C GLU A 170 32.53 -8.28 24.26
N VAL A 171 32.49 -8.79 23.03
CA VAL A 171 31.56 -9.86 22.63
C VAL A 171 32.19 -11.24 22.77
N LYS A 172 31.52 -12.13 23.50
CA LYS A 172 31.83 -13.55 23.69
C LYS A 172 30.58 -14.28 24.15
N GLU A 173 30.61 -15.61 24.30
CA GLU A 173 29.45 -16.39 24.76
C GLU A 173 28.82 -15.87 26.07
N ALA A 174 29.63 -15.37 27.02
CA ALA A 174 29.13 -14.83 28.30
C ALA A 174 28.64 -13.36 28.23
N THR A 175 28.88 -12.68 27.12
CA THR A 175 28.43 -11.33 26.79
C THR A 175 28.04 -11.30 25.30
N PRO A 176 26.90 -11.93 24.96
CA PRO A 176 26.42 -11.95 23.58
C PRO A 176 25.82 -10.60 23.20
N ILE A 177 25.59 -10.42 21.91
CA ILE A 177 24.74 -9.35 21.37
C ILE A 177 23.30 -9.82 21.51
N ASP A 178 22.47 -9.05 22.19
CA ASP A 178 21.06 -9.36 22.39
C ASP A 178 20.19 -8.53 21.45
N VAL A 179 19.23 -9.18 20.78
CA VAL A 179 18.14 -8.54 20.02
C VAL A 179 16.83 -8.92 20.69
N ILE A 180 16.08 -7.91 21.12
CA ILE A 180 14.92 -8.04 22.00
C ILE A 180 13.72 -7.39 21.35
N HIS A 181 12.62 -8.13 21.26
CA HIS A 181 11.36 -7.66 20.75
C HIS A 181 10.24 -8.06 21.71
N LYS A 182 9.56 -7.07 22.29
CA LYS A 182 8.56 -7.32 23.34
C LYS A 182 9.21 -8.12 24.47
N GLU A 183 8.70 -9.31 24.77
CA GLU A 183 9.23 -10.21 25.80
C GLU A 183 10.19 -11.27 25.23
N GLU A 184 10.33 -11.33 23.91
CA GLU A 184 11.14 -12.32 23.21
C GLU A 184 12.55 -11.80 22.95
N LYS A 185 13.53 -12.70 23.03
CA LYS A 185 14.94 -12.38 22.86
C LYS A 185 15.69 -13.48 22.11
N ILE A 186 16.56 -13.08 21.21
CA ILE A 186 17.64 -13.94 20.67
C ILE A 186 19.00 -13.33 20.97
N SER A 187 20.03 -14.18 21.04
CA SER A 187 21.40 -13.75 21.34
C SER A 187 22.40 -14.29 20.32
N LEU A 188 23.31 -13.44 19.84
CA LEU A 188 24.38 -13.78 18.90
C LEU A 188 25.74 -13.69 19.60
N TYR A 189 26.61 -14.67 19.36
CA TYR A 189 27.95 -14.67 19.94
C TYR A 189 28.99 -15.39 19.07
N PRO A 190 30.27 -14.97 19.11
CA PRO A 190 31.35 -15.71 18.47
C PRO A 190 31.62 -17.02 19.20
N LEU A 191 31.88 -18.11 18.46
CA LEU A 191 32.09 -19.44 19.04
C LEU A 191 33.46 -19.63 19.69
N ASP A 192 34.52 -19.11 19.05
CA ASP A 192 35.91 -19.40 19.39
C ASP A 192 36.77 -18.13 19.55
N LYS A 193 36.12 -16.96 19.61
CA LYS A 193 36.78 -15.66 19.61
C LYS A 193 36.17 -14.69 20.62
N THR A 194 36.87 -13.58 20.80
CA THR A 194 36.39 -12.46 21.62
C THR A 194 36.59 -11.18 20.83
N TYR A 195 35.51 -10.41 20.67
CA TYR A 195 35.56 -9.12 19.98
C TYR A 195 35.81 -8.04 21.04
N ALA A 196 37.06 -7.61 21.23
CA ALA A 196 37.44 -6.79 22.40
C ALA A 196 37.81 -5.32 22.09
N LYS A 197 37.97 -4.96 20.81
CA LYS A 197 38.47 -3.64 20.38
C LYS A 197 37.35 -2.80 19.76
N ALA A 198 36.38 -2.42 20.57
CA ALA A 198 35.21 -1.66 20.13
C ALA A 198 35.51 -0.16 19.95
N THR A 199 35.02 0.43 18.86
CA THR A 199 34.81 1.88 18.68
C THR A 199 33.36 2.16 18.33
N VAL A 200 32.85 3.33 18.70
CA VAL A 200 31.42 3.66 18.59
C VAL A 200 31.24 5.04 17.97
N ALA A 201 30.30 5.13 17.03
CA ALA A 201 29.88 6.37 16.40
C ALA A 201 28.38 6.28 16.08
N GLU A 202 27.61 7.28 16.50
CA GLU A 202 26.15 7.34 16.31
C GLU A 202 25.45 6.04 16.70
N ASN A 203 24.78 5.36 15.76
CA ASN A 203 24.04 4.12 15.95
C ASN A 203 24.87 2.85 15.68
N ALA A 204 26.19 2.98 15.50
CA ALA A 204 27.06 1.87 15.10
C ALA A 204 28.24 1.62 16.06
N ILE A 205 28.64 0.35 16.16
CA ILE A 205 29.82 -0.12 16.88
C ILE A 205 30.70 -0.95 15.93
N LEU A 206 32.01 -0.70 15.93
CA LEU A 206 32.99 -1.43 15.14
C LEU A 206 33.92 -2.20 16.07
N TYR A 207 33.94 -3.52 15.95
CA TYR A 207 34.93 -4.38 16.59
C TYR A 207 36.12 -4.57 15.65
N ASN A 208 37.24 -3.97 16.02
CA ASN A 208 38.44 -3.95 15.20
C ASN A 208 39.26 -5.24 15.39
N ASN A 209 39.82 -5.75 14.30
CA ASN A 209 40.76 -6.87 14.27
C ASN A 209 40.23 -8.11 15.03
N VAL A 210 38.99 -8.51 14.78
CA VAL A 210 38.36 -9.68 15.43
C VAL A 210 39.06 -10.98 15.03
N GLU A 211 39.66 -11.02 13.84
CA GLU A 211 40.49 -12.11 13.33
C GLU A 211 41.46 -11.58 12.27
N GLY A 212 42.73 -11.41 12.62
CA GLY A 212 43.70 -10.78 11.71
C GLY A 212 43.27 -9.34 11.37
N LYS A 213 43.09 -9.05 10.08
CA LYS A 213 42.61 -7.75 9.56
C LYS A 213 41.12 -7.77 9.20
N THR A 214 40.35 -8.66 9.82
CA THR A 214 38.89 -8.67 9.69
C THR A 214 38.29 -7.85 10.83
N ASP A 215 37.43 -6.91 10.49
CA ASP A 215 36.62 -6.15 11.43
C ASP A 215 35.16 -6.62 11.35
N VAL A 216 34.38 -6.35 12.40
CA VAL A 216 32.93 -6.60 12.41
C VAL A 216 32.23 -5.35 12.92
N GLN A 217 31.39 -4.75 12.08
CA GLN A 217 30.55 -3.62 12.44
C GLN A 217 29.15 -4.11 12.79
N TYR A 218 28.49 -3.50 13.77
CA TYR A 218 27.06 -3.62 13.97
C TYR A 218 26.43 -2.23 13.94
N THR A 219 25.36 -2.09 13.16
CA THR A 219 24.60 -0.85 13.00
C THR A 219 23.18 -1.09 13.46
N VAL A 220 22.73 -0.35 14.47
CA VAL A 220 21.34 -0.45 14.98
C VAL A 220 20.38 0.20 13.98
N GLN A 221 19.30 -0.52 13.66
CA GLN A 221 18.22 -0.07 12.81
C GLN A 221 16.90 -0.10 13.60
N SER A 222 15.88 0.63 13.13
CA SER A 222 14.56 0.66 13.79
C SER A 222 13.85 -0.69 13.80
N ASN A 223 14.22 -1.61 12.90
CA ASN A 223 13.67 -2.97 12.85
C ASN A 223 14.66 -4.04 13.34
N GLY A 224 15.85 -3.68 13.86
CA GLY A 224 16.82 -4.68 14.32
C GLY A 224 18.27 -4.21 14.33
N VAL A 225 19.17 -5.10 13.92
CA VAL A 225 20.61 -4.82 13.87
C VAL A 225 21.22 -5.44 12.62
N LYS A 226 22.01 -4.64 11.92
CA LYS A 226 22.80 -5.03 10.75
C LYS A 226 24.23 -5.35 11.17
N GLU A 227 24.79 -6.48 10.75
CA GLU A 227 26.19 -6.86 10.93
C GLU A 227 26.94 -6.68 9.59
N GLU A 228 28.14 -6.10 9.62
CA GLU A 228 29.01 -6.08 8.44
C GLU A 228 30.37 -6.68 8.81
N ILE A 229 30.70 -7.84 8.23
CA ILE A 229 32.02 -8.45 8.31
C ILE A 229 32.91 -7.80 7.24
N VAL A 230 33.89 -7.02 7.69
CA VAL A 230 34.78 -6.25 6.82
C VAL A 230 36.10 -6.99 6.66
N LEU A 231 36.37 -7.50 5.47
CA LEU A 231 37.64 -8.09 5.10
C LEU A 231 38.54 -7.01 4.52
N ALA A 232 39.67 -6.68 5.16
CA ALA A 232 40.61 -5.70 4.62
C ALA A 232 41.47 -6.27 3.47
N GLU A 233 41.62 -7.59 3.37
CA GLU A 233 42.33 -8.28 2.29
C GLU A 233 41.85 -9.73 2.15
N TRP A 234 42.17 -10.39 1.04
CA TRP A 234 41.91 -11.83 0.88
C TRP A 234 42.83 -12.66 1.78
N GLY A 235 42.30 -13.08 2.94
CA GLY A 235 43.03 -13.89 3.93
C GLY A 235 42.91 -15.40 3.77
N GLY A 236 42.27 -15.89 2.70
CA GLY A 236 42.01 -17.33 2.47
C GLY A 236 40.79 -17.89 3.20
N LYS A 237 40.04 -17.06 3.94
CA LYS A 237 38.85 -17.44 4.70
C LYS A 237 37.59 -16.80 4.11
N ASN A 238 36.56 -17.60 3.91
CA ASN A 238 35.29 -17.19 3.32
C ASN A 238 34.06 -17.70 4.09
N ALA A 239 34.25 -18.34 5.25
CA ALA A 239 33.17 -18.86 6.08
C ALA A 239 33.27 -18.29 7.50
N PHE A 240 32.14 -17.80 8.01
CA PHE A 240 32.02 -17.13 9.30
C PHE A 240 30.89 -17.78 10.08
N THR A 241 31.21 -18.34 11.24
CA THR A 241 30.25 -19.07 12.07
C THR A 241 30.08 -18.38 13.42
N TYR A 242 28.83 -18.19 13.82
CA TYR A 242 28.45 -17.65 15.12
C TYR A 242 27.38 -18.51 15.78
N GLY A 243 27.33 -18.46 17.11
CA GLY A 243 26.29 -19.07 17.91
C GLY A 243 25.04 -18.20 17.95
N LEU A 244 23.89 -18.86 17.89
CA LEU A 244 22.57 -18.28 18.02
C LEU A 244 21.86 -18.95 19.20
N ASP A 245 21.63 -18.18 20.28
CA ASP A 245 20.76 -18.60 21.38
C ASP A 245 19.30 -18.31 21.01
N ALA A 246 18.61 -19.36 20.60
CA ALA A 246 17.22 -19.34 20.16
C ALA A 246 16.51 -20.67 20.51
N GLY A 247 16.98 -21.37 21.55
CA GLY A 247 16.51 -22.71 21.91
C GLY A 247 15.05 -22.79 22.34
N SER A 248 14.49 -21.66 22.78
CA SER A 248 13.08 -21.51 23.16
C SER A 248 12.12 -21.46 21.97
N TYR A 249 12.63 -21.33 20.74
CA TYR A 249 11.87 -21.08 19.53
C TYR A 249 11.95 -22.22 18.51
N ASP A 250 11.08 -22.19 17.52
CA ASP A 250 11.21 -23.02 16.32
C ASP A 250 12.07 -22.27 15.29
N VAL A 251 13.29 -22.76 15.07
CA VAL A 251 14.26 -22.13 14.17
C VAL A 251 14.48 -23.01 12.94
N THR A 252 14.27 -22.45 11.76
CA THR A 252 14.43 -23.15 10.48
C THR A 252 15.25 -22.32 9.49
N LEU A 253 15.88 -23.00 8.53
CA LEU A 253 16.54 -22.38 7.38
C LEU A 253 15.65 -22.60 6.14
N GLU A 254 15.11 -21.53 5.58
CA GLU A 254 14.21 -21.54 4.43
C GLU A 254 14.69 -20.49 3.42
N ASN A 255 14.88 -20.88 2.16
CA ASN A 255 15.38 -20.07 1.04
C ASN A 255 16.54 -19.10 1.39
N ASN A 256 17.56 -19.62 2.10
CA ASN A 256 18.75 -18.86 2.51
C ASN A 256 18.47 -17.78 3.59
N GLN A 257 17.43 -17.96 4.39
CA GLN A 257 17.10 -17.15 5.57
C GLN A 257 16.89 -18.04 6.79
N VAL A 258 17.36 -17.62 7.95
CA VAL A 258 17.05 -18.27 9.22
C VAL A 258 15.84 -17.60 9.84
N LEU A 259 14.74 -18.35 9.97
CA LEU A 259 13.48 -17.87 10.53
C LEU A 259 13.35 -18.35 11.96
N VAL A 260 13.13 -17.43 12.91
CA VAL A 260 12.89 -17.73 14.32
C VAL A 260 11.41 -17.51 14.60
N ARG A 261 10.66 -18.59 14.86
CA ARG A 261 9.22 -18.55 15.08
C ARG A 261 8.86 -18.85 16.54
N GLU A 262 7.75 -18.29 16.99
CA GLU A 262 7.18 -18.68 18.27
C GLU A 262 6.91 -20.20 18.28
N LYS A 263 7.27 -20.87 19.36
CA LYS A 263 7.24 -22.33 19.46
C LYS A 263 5.85 -22.89 19.19
N GLY A 264 5.73 -23.75 18.17
CA GLY A 264 4.49 -24.37 17.73
C GLY A 264 3.53 -23.45 16.97
N LYS A 265 3.96 -22.25 16.57
CA LYS A 265 3.15 -21.29 15.81
C LYS A 265 3.85 -20.87 14.50
N SER A 266 3.08 -20.27 13.59
CA SER A 266 3.60 -19.69 12.34
C SER A 266 4.16 -18.28 12.50
N THR A 267 3.93 -17.63 13.63
CA THR A 267 4.36 -16.26 13.90
C THR A 267 5.89 -16.15 13.91
N ILE A 268 6.42 -15.37 12.97
CA ILE A 268 7.85 -15.04 12.88
C ILE A 268 8.17 -13.94 13.89
N LEU A 269 9.18 -14.17 14.72
CA LEU A 269 9.68 -13.23 15.73
C LEU A 269 10.93 -12.50 15.24
N PHE A 270 11.85 -13.22 14.60
CA PHE A 270 13.10 -12.68 14.06
C PHE A 270 13.46 -13.35 12.73
N VAL A 271 14.09 -12.60 11.84
CA VAL A 271 14.62 -13.07 10.56
C VAL A 271 16.10 -12.75 10.49
N LEU A 272 16.93 -13.74 10.18
CA LEU A 272 18.34 -13.54 9.90
C LEU A 272 18.61 -13.81 8.42
N THR A 273 19.22 -12.85 7.73
CA THR A 273 19.57 -12.93 6.31
C THR A 273 21.07 -12.65 6.12
N ALA A 274 21.66 -13.11 5.03
CA ALA A 274 23.02 -12.72 4.62
C ALA A 274 23.06 -12.53 3.11
N PRO A 275 22.43 -11.45 2.61
CA PRO A 275 22.10 -11.35 1.20
C PRO A 275 23.32 -11.18 0.29
N MET A 276 24.43 -10.57 0.76
CA MET A 276 25.56 -10.25 -0.13
C MET A 276 26.89 -9.83 0.47
N MET A 277 27.83 -9.66 -0.46
CA MET A 277 29.11 -9.00 -0.29
C MET A 277 29.38 -7.93 -1.36
N ALA A 278 30.10 -6.86 -1.00
CA ALA A 278 30.42 -5.70 -1.86
C ALA A 278 31.87 -5.22 -1.67
N ASP A 279 32.57 -4.73 -2.71
CA ASP A 279 33.95 -4.18 -2.56
C ASP A 279 33.92 -2.68 -2.42
N SER A 280 35.08 -2.13 -2.08
CA SER A 280 35.39 -0.71 -2.11
C SER A 280 35.20 -0.02 -3.47
N ALA A 281 35.04 -0.76 -4.58
CA ALA A 281 34.73 -0.19 -5.89
C ALA A 281 33.25 -0.29 -6.26
N GLY A 282 32.42 -0.89 -5.39
CA GLY A 282 30.98 -1.06 -5.59
C GLY A 282 30.59 -2.36 -6.32
N GLU A 283 31.52 -3.25 -6.65
CA GLU A 283 31.18 -4.54 -7.26
C GLU A 283 30.56 -5.47 -6.20
N THR A 284 29.37 -6.00 -6.48
CA THR A 284 28.57 -6.82 -5.55
C THR A 284 28.45 -8.29 -5.98
N SER A 285 28.15 -9.16 -5.03
CA SER A 285 27.82 -10.57 -5.28
C SER A 285 26.86 -11.10 -4.21
N SER A 286 25.83 -11.80 -4.64
CA SER A 286 24.87 -12.52 -3.79
C SER A 286 25.24 -14.00 -3.64
N ALA A 287 26.43 -14.41 -4.10
CA ALA A 287 26.89 -15.78 -3.98
C ALA A 287 27.34 -16.09 -2.55
N LEU A 288 26.38 -16.07 -1.61
CA LEU A 288 26.55 -16.42 -0.21
C LEU A 288 25.50 -17.44 0.20
N THR A 289 25.89 -18.32 1.10
CA THR A 289 24.99 -19.35 1.64
C THR A 289 24.97 -19.30 3.16
N LEU A 290 23.78 -19.42 3.72
CA LEU A 290 23.53 -19.66 5.13
C LEU A 290 23.42 -21.17 5.38
N ALA A 291 24.09 -21.63 6.43
CA ALA A 291 23.87 -22.96 6.97
C ALA A 291 23.45 -22.85 8.44
N LEU A 292 22.44 -23.63 8.81
CA LEU A 292 21.92 -23.69 10.18
C LEU A 292 22.19 -25.08 10.75
N THR A 293 22.95 -25.16 11.84
CA THR A 293 23.21 -26.40 12.56
C THR A 293 22.64 -26.32 13.96
N LYS A 294 21.75 -27.26 14.31
CA LYS A 294 21.25 -27.38 15.69
C LYS A 294 22.28 -28.13 16.53
N THR A 295 22.68 -27.51 17.63
CA THR A 295 23.43 -28.12 18.73
C THR A 295 22.46 -28.25 19.93
N LYS A 296 22.71 -29.18 20.87
CA LYS A 296 21.84 -29.50 22.03
C LYS A 296 20.59 -28.60 22.23
N GLU A 297 20.79 -27.37 22.72
CA GLU A 297 19.74 -26.35 22.95
C GLU A 297 20.01 -25.01 22.23
N ARG A 298 20.98 -24.96 21.32
CA ARG A 298 21.38 -23.72 20.62
C ARG A 298 21.63 -23.96 19.14
N TYR A 299 21.71 -22.90 18.37
CA TYR A 299 21.95 -22.98 16.93
C TYR A 299 23.33 -22.42 16.59
N GLN A 300 23.90 -22.88 15.50
CA GLN A 300 25.05 -22.26 14.85
C GLN A 300 24.62 -21.84 13.46
N VAL A 301 24.90 -20.59 13.12
CA VAL A 301 24.67 -20.04 11.79
C VAL A 301 26.02 -19.80 11.15
N THR A 302 26.20 -20.30 9.93
CA THR A 302 27.41 -20.12 9.14
C THR A 302 27.08 -19.35 7.87
N VAL A 303 27.70 -18.20 7.68
CA VAL A 303 27.70 -17.44 6.44
C VAL A 303 28.91 -17.87 5.62
N THR A 304 28.68 -18.40 4.42
CA THR A 304 29.76 -18.79 3.50
C THR A 304 29.68 -17.94 2.23
N ALA A 305 30.66 -17.07 2.05
CA ALA A 305 30.82 -16.23 0.88
C ALA A 305 31.56 -16.96 -0.26
N ASP A 306 31.29 -16.59 -1.51
CA ASP A 306 31.95 -17.21 -2.66
C ASP A 306 33.46 -16.95 -2.67
N LYS A 307 34.22 -18.05 -2.67
CA LYS A 307 35.67 -18.02 -2.55
C LYS A 307 36.33 -17.43 -3.80
N ASP A 308 35.85 -17.79 -4.98
CA ASP A 308 36.49 -17.43 -6.24
C ASP A 308 36.31 -15.94 -6.52
N TRP A 309 35.14 -15.39 -6.17
CA TRP A 309 34.87 -13.97 -6.23
C TRP A 309 35.75 -13.17 -5.26
N LEU A 310 35.90 -13.63 -4.02
CA LEU A 310 36.79 -13.00 -3.04
C LEU A 310 38.27 -13.07 -3.44
N ALA A 311 38.70 -14.19 -4.02
CA ALA A 311 40.08 -14.41 -4.46
C ALA A 311 40.40 -13.80 -5.84
N SER A 312 39.42 -13.19 -6.51
CA SER A 312 39.59 -12.63 -7.85
C SER A 312 40.65 -11.53 -7.88
N PRO A 313 41.59 -11.52 -8.83
CA PRO A 313 42.59 -10.46 -8.94
C PRO A 313 42.00 -9.10 -9.32
N LYS A 314 40.73 -9.05 -9.76
CA LYS A 314 39.99 -7.80 -10.00
C LYS A 314 39.42 -7.20 -8.71
N ARG A 315 39.40 -7.97 -7.62
CA ARG A 315 38.71 -7.62 -6.40
C ARG A 315 39.41 -6.49 -5.67
N GLN A 316 38.67 -5.43 -5.39
CA GLN A 316 39.19 -4.35 -4.55
C GLN A 316 38.79 -4.63 -3.10
N TYR A 317 39.63 -4.22 -2.15
CA TYR A 317 39.37 -4.41 -0.73
C TYR A 317 39.38 -3.02 -0.05
N PRO A 318 38.63 -2.81 1.04
CA PRO A 318 37.92 -3.82 1.81
C PRO A 318 36.66 -4.38 1.14
N VAL A 319 36.37 -5.65 1.43
CA VAL A 319 35.12 -6.32 1.08
C VAL A 319 34.22 -6.37 2.32
N ARG A 320 32.96 -5.99 2.19
CA ARG A 320 31.95 -6.08 3.24
C ARG A 320 31.02 -7.24 2.94
N ILE A 321 30.79 -8.11 3.92
CA ILE A 321 29.79 -9.18 3.89
C ILE A 321 28.73 -8.80 4.92
N ASP A 322 27.46 -8.86 4.56
CA ASP A 322 26.39 -8.22 5.32
C ASP A 322 25.35 -9.23 5.82
N PRO A 323 25.47 -9.75 7.06
CA PRO A 323 24.38 -10.46 7.74
C PRO A 323 23.46 -9.50 8.51
N THR A 324 22.15 -9.65 8.42
CA THR A 324 21.19 -8.76 9.10
C THR A 324 20.20 -9.55 9.94
N VAL A 325 19.88 -9.04 11.13
CA VAL A 325 18.80 -9.55 11.99
C VAL A 325 17.70 -8.52 12.11
N THR A 326 16.52 -8.83 11.58
CA THR A 326 15.36 -7.93 11.59
C THR A 326 14.16 -8.54 12.30
N VAL A 327 13.23 -7.66 12.66
CA VAL A 327 11.89 -7.96 13.13
C VAL A 327 10.89 -7.45 12.09
N PRO A 328 9.95 -8.28 11.60
CA PRO A 328 8.86 -7.84 10.73
C PRO A 328 7.93 -6.88 11.48
N ARG A 329 7.91 -5.59 11.13
CA ARG A 329 7.22 -4.57 11.96
C ARG A 329 6.63 -3.37 11.23
N GLU A 330 6.34 -3.51 9.95
CA GLU A 330 5.95 -2.38 9.13
C GLU A 330 4.43 -2.25 9.02
N GLN A 331 3.95 -1.00 9.01
CA GLN A 331 2.60 -0.60 8.62
C GLN A 331 2.31 -1.00 7.17
N ILE A 332 3.35 -1.22 6.36
CA ILE A 332 3.24 -1.79 5.02
C ILE A 332 4.17 -3.00 5.00
N LEU A 333 3.64 -4.19 4.80
CA LEU A 333 4.45 -5.37 4.52
C LEU A 333 4.17 -5.78 3.07
N ASP A 334 5.17 -6.25 2.35
CA ASP A 334 4.98 -6.76 1.00
C ASP A 334 5.58 -8.15 0.75
N VAL A 335 5.03 -8.85 -0.25
CA VAL A 335 5.50 -10.18 -0.68
C VAL A 335 5.28 -10.38 -2.17
N VAL A 336 6.20 -11.11 -2.79
CA VAL A 336 6.13 -11.47 -4.21
C VAL A 336 5.77 -12.95 -4.41
N THR A 337 4.68 -13.18 -5.15
CA THR A 337 4.33 -14.53 -5.63
C THR A 337 4.91 -14.78 -7.01
N SER A 338 5.32 -16.02 -7.31
CA SER A 338 5.97 -16.39 -8.58
C SER A 338 5.43 -17.72 -9.14
N SER A 339 5.09 -17.77 -10.42
CA SER A 339 4.59 -19.00 -11.06
C SER A 339 5.63 -20.11 -11.20
N VAL A 340 6.92 -19.80 -11.15
CA VAL A 340 8.02 -20.78 -11.29
C VAL A 340 8.55 -21.22 -9.94
N HIS A 341 8.59 -20.31 -8.96
CA HIS A 341 9.20 -20.57 -7.65
C HIS A 341 8.16 -20.72 -6.50
N GLY A 342 6.87 -20.53 -6.75
CA GLY A 342 5.79 -20.61 -5.77
C GLY A 342 5.63 -19.29 -5.00
N SER A 343 6.46 -19.10 -3.99
CA SER A 343 6.67 -17.82 -3.30
C SER A 343 8.15 -17.50 -3.38
N TYR A 344 8.49 -16.32 -3.89
CA TYR A 344 9.86 -15.87 -3.83
C TYR A 344 10.04 -15.18 -2.48
N GLN A 345 11.08 -15.53 -1.73
CA GLN A 345 11.63 -14.65 -0.67
C GLN A 345 12.31 -13.44 -1.33
N GLY A 346 11.57 -12.73 -2.16
CA GLY A 346 11.90 -11.40 -2.66
C GLY A 346 11.45 -10.35 -1.67
N VAL A 347 11.66 -10.59 -0.37
CA VAL A 347 11.50 -9.55 0.64
C VAL A 347 12.22 -8.28 0.21
N ALA A 348 13.36 -8.41 -0.48
CA ALA A 348 14.09 -7.30 -1.05
C ALA A 348 13.79 -6.98 -2.53
N TYR A 349 13.13 -7.85 -3.30
CA TYR A 349 12.98 -7.70 -4.75
C TYR A 349 11.52 -7.82 -5.18
N GLY A 350 10.91 -6.69 -5.52
CA GLY A 350 9.54 -6.60 -6.01
C GLY A 350 9.49 -6.90 -7.50
N PHE A 351 8.64 -7.82 -7.93
CA PHE A 351 8.45 -8.11 -9.35
C PHE A 351 6.98 -8.15 -9.72
N VAL A 352 6.63 -7.47 -10.81
CA VAL A 352 5.28 -7.46 -11.36
C VAL A 352 5.32 -7.74 -12.85
N GLY A 353 4.57 -8.75 -13.32
CA GLY A 353 4.53 -9.19 -14.72
C GLY A 353 5.37 -10.44 -14.98
N TYR A 354 5.67 -10.72 -16.25
CA TYR A 354 6.49 -11.87 -16.63
C TYR A 354 7.98 -11.52 -16.55
N ILE A 355 8.75 -12.27 -15.76
CA ILE A 355 10.16 -11.98 -15.51
C ILE A 355 11.01 -13.19 -15.87
N GLU A 356 11.88 -13.00 -16.87
CA GLU A 356 12.88 -13.97 -17.30
C GLU A 356 14.26 -13.59 -16.75
N SER A 357 15.09 -14.60 -16.58
CA SER A 357 16.48 -14.46 -16.13
C SER A 357 17.29 -13.43 -16.94
N GLU A 358 17.12 -13.45 -18.26
CA GLU A 358 17.80 -12.52 -19.18
C GLU A 358 17.42 -11.06 -18.92
N ASN A 359 16.15 -10.82 -18.57
CA ASN A 359 15.56 -9.50 -18.37
C ASN A 359 15.94 -8.90 -17.02
N MET A 360 16.11 -9.72 -15.97
CA MET A 360 16.55 -9.22 -14.65
C MET A 360 17.99 -8.70 -14.64
N GLY A 361 18.78 -9.05 -15.67
CA GLY A 361 20.19 -8.69 -15.73
C GLY A 361 21.10 -9.46 -14.79
N MET A 362 20.59 -10.52 -14.17
CA MET A 362 21.33 -11.38 -13.26
C MET A 362 21.73 -12.68 -13.97
N SER A 363 23.04 -12.90 -14.14
CA SER A 363 23.55 -14.11 -14.80
C SER A 363 23.43 -15.33 -13.87
N GLY A 364 22.93 -16.46 -14.38
CA GLY A 364 22.86 -17.72 -13.63
C GLY A 364 21.63 -17.90 -12.74
N ILE A 365 20.67 -16.97 -12.76
CA ILE A 365 19.38 -17.09 -12.05
C ILE A 365 18.34 -17.73 -12.98
N ARG A 366 17.40 -18.52 -12.44
CA ARG A 366 16.28 -19.09 -13.20
C ARG A 366 15.15 -18.07 -13.38
N ASP A 367 14.28 -18.29 -14.35
CA ASP A 367 13.14 -17.41 -14.60
C ASP A 367 12.20 -17.34 -13.39
N ILE A 368 11.74 -16.14 -13.06
CA ILE A 368 10.74 -15.94 -12.00
C ILE A 368 9.33 -16.21 -12.57
N GLY A 369 9.13 -16.06 -13.88
CA GLY A 369 7.85 -16.23 -14.54
C GLY A 369 6.85 -15.14 -14.14
N LYS A 370 5.57 -15.50 -14.04
CA LYS A 370 4.51 -14.55 -13.69
C LYS A 370 4.63 -14.15 -12.22
N SER A 371 4.64 -12.85 -11.98
CA SER A 371 4.88 -12.28 -10.65
C SER A 371 3.85 -11.21 -10.29
N ARG A 372 3.49 -11.17 -9.01
CA ARG A 372 2.60 -10.17 -8.39
C ARG A 372 3.16 -9.73 -7.06
N MET A 373 2.98 -8.46 -6.72
CA MET A 373 3.28 -7.92 -5.39
C MET A 373 1.99 -7.80 -4.58
N TYR A 374 1.96 -8.39 -3.39
CA TYR A 374 0.87 -8.25 -2.43
C TYR A 374 1.33 -7.41 -1.25
N PHE A 375 0.43 -6.58 -0.73
CA PHE A 375 0.71 -5.65 0.36
C PHE A 375 -0.27 -5.85 1.50
N LYS A 376 0.24 -6.04 2.72
CA LYS A 376 -0.53 -5.87 3.95
C LYS A 376 -0.33 -4.45 4.46
N VAL A 377 -1.44 -3.72 4.58
CA VAL A 377 -1.43 -2.36 5.16
C VAL A 377 -1.93 -2.47 6.60
N ASN A 378 -1.02 -2.57 7.56
CA ASN A 378 -1.31 -2.64 8.99
C ASN A 378 -1.48 -1.25 9.61
N TYR A 379 -2.24 -0.38 8.94
CA TYR A 379 -2.60 0.95 9.41
C TYR A 379 -4.02 0.96 9.97
N ASP A 380 -4.23 1.63 11.11
CA ASP A 380 -5.55 1.82 11.68
C ASP A 380 -6.26 3.00 10.98
N PHE A 381 -7.06 2.68 9.96
CA PHE A 381 -7.82 3.68 9.21
C PHE A 381 -8.88 4.41 10.05
N THR A 382 -9.11 4.03 11.32
CA THR A 382 -9.96 4.81 12.23
C THR A 382 -9.31 6.11 12.72
N ASN A 383 -8.00 6.26 12.53
CA ASN A 383 -7.29 7.54 12.72
C ASN A 383 -7.75 8.62 11.73
N ILE A 384 -8.34 8.23 10.59
CA ILE A 384 -9.02 9.16 9.69
C ILE A 384 -10.50 9.24 10.12
N PRO A 385 -11.02 10.44 10.47
CA PRO A 385 -12.39 10.56 10.96
C PRO A 385 -13.44 10.10 9.94
N LYS A 386 -14.56 9.55 10.40
CA LYS A 386 -15.60 9.02 9.49
C LYS A 386 -16.29 10.12 8.68
N GLU A 387 -16.31 11.34 9.18
CA GLU A 387 -16.74 12.57 8.52
C GLU A 387 -15.83 12.97 7.36
N ALA A 388 -14.58 12.52 7.35
CA ALA A 388 -13.63 12.86 6.31
C ALA A 388 -14.07 12.34 4.93
N ARG A 389 -13.90 13.20 3.94
CA ARG A 389 -13.89 12.85 2.53
C ARG A 389 -12.45 12.51 2.14
N ILE A 390 -12.24 11.34 1.53
CA ILE A 390 -10.95 11.02 0.92
C ILE A 390 -10.90 11.72 -0.44
N ASP A 391 -9.99 12.69 -0.58
CA ASP A 391 -9.81 13.46 -1.80
C ASP A 391 -8.99 12.67 -2.82
N SER A 392 -7.88 12.08 -2.37
CA SER A 392 -7.06 11.15 -3.12
C SER A 392 -6.32 10.21 -2.18
N ALA A 393 -5.93 9.04 -2.68
CA ALA A 393 -5.01 8.16 -1.96
C ALA A 393 -4.16 7.37 -2.96
N SER A 394 -2.88 7.20 -2.67
CA SER A 394 -1.97 6.43 -3.51
C SER A 394 -1.15 5.41 -2.73
N LEU A 395 -0.95 4.24 -3.33
CA LEU A 395 0.17 3.34 -3.02
C LEU A 395 1.32 3.73 -3.96
N ASN A 396 2.43 4.22 -3.41
CA ASN A 396 3.57 4.68 -4.19
C ASN A 396 4.62 3.56 -4.24
N LEU A 397 4.89 3.03 -5.43
CA LEU A 397 5.95 2.03 -5.65
C LEU A 397 7.01 2.59 -6.58
N TYR A 398 8.28 2.39 -6.25
CA TYR A 398 9.37 2.84 -7.11
C TYR A 398 9.85 1.71 -8.02
N GLN A 399 9.71 1.89 -9.33
CA GLN A 399 10.26 0.98 -10.34
C GLN A 399 11.74 1.31 -10.56
N TYR A 400 12.63 0.43 -10.10
CA TYR A 400 14.08 0.60 -10.25
C TYR A 400 14.66 -0.16 -11.46
N SER A 401 13.92 -1.11 -12.02
CA SER A 401 14.35 -1.90 -13.17
C SER A 401 13.28 -2.00 -14.24
N ASP A 402 13.66 -1.79 -15.51
CA ASP A 402 12.83 -1.96 -16.71
C ASP A 402 13.17 -3.24 -17.49
N GLY A 403 13.83 -4.20 -16.83
CA GLY A 403 14.18 -5.46 -17.45
C GLY A 403 15.16 -5.33 -18.62
N LYS A 404 16.15 -4.42 -18.52
CA LYS A 404 17.07 -4.03 -19.61
C LYS A 404 16.36 -3.46 -20.84
N GLY A 405 15.35 -2.62 -20.60
CA GLY A 405 14.52 -2.02 -21.65
C GLY A 405 13.55 -2.97 -22.33
N THR A 406 13.32 -4.17 -21.76
CA THR A 406 12.34 -5.13 -22.30
C THR A 406 10.96 -5.01 -21.64
N ALA A 407 10.85 -4.32 -20.50
CA ALA A 407 9.59 -4.09 -19.81
C ALA A 407 8.59 -3.40 -20.73
N ALA A 408 7.42 -4.02 -20.88
CA ALA A 408 6.31 -3.49 -21.67
C ALA A 408 4.96 -3.66 -20.94
N ALA A 409 4.96 -4.26 -19.76
CA ALA A 409 3.76 -4.50 -18.99
C ALA A 409 3.08 -3.19 -18.59
N THR A 410 1.77 -3.26 -18.45
CA THR A 410 0.97 -2.27 -17.76
C THR A 410 0.55 -2.87 -16.43
N PHE A 411 0.65 -2.12 -15.35
CA PHE A 411 0.41 -2.57 -13.98
C PHE A 411 -0.92 -2.03 -13.48
N GLY A 412 -1.67 -2.83 -12.73
CA GLY A 412 -2.91 -2.43 -12.07
C GLY A 412 -2.86 -2.73 -10.57
N ALA A 413 -3.36 -1.79 -9.77
CA ALA A 413 -3.57 -1.98 -8.33
C ALA A 413 -5.03 -2.38 -8.02
N TYR A 414 -5.17 -3.38 -7.15
CA TYR A 414 -6.45 -3.94 -6.73
C TYR A 414 -6.48 -4.07 -5.21
N TYR A 415 -7.64 -3.87 -4.60
CA TYR A 415 -7.85 -4.19 -3.19
C TYR A 415 -8.48 -5.57 -3.05
N LEU A 416 -8.05 -6.29 -2.02
CA LEU A 416 -8.50 -7.65 -1.76
C LEU A 416 -9.83 -7.64 -1.02
N LYS A 417 -10.70 -8.61 -1.33
CA LYS A 417 -12.01 -8.80 -0.69
C LYS A 417 -12.00 -9.89 0.38
N GLN A 418 -10.85 -10.53 0.57
CA GLN A 418 -10.64 -11.58 1.57
C GLN A 418 -9.22 -11.51 2.10
N ASP A 419 -9.06 -12.00 3.32
CA ASP A 419 -7.78 -12.03 4.01
C ASP A 419 -6.79 -13.02 3.37
N PHE A 420 -5.50 -12.79 3.59
CA PHE A 420 -4.41 -13.66 3.18
C PHE A 420 -3.29 -13.62 4.22
N ASP A 421 -2.60 -14.75 4.41
CA ASP A 421 -1.38 -14.78 5.22
C ASP A 421 -0.17 -14.43 4.34
N ILE A 422 0.43 -13.28 4.63
CA ILE A 422 1.59 -12.76 3.90
C ILE A 422 2.80 -13.69 3.98
N ASN A 423 2.90 -14.52 5.01
CA ASN A 423 4.04 -15.42 5.22
C ASN A 423 3.92 -16.73 4.45
N THR A 424 2.72 -17.08 3.98
CA THR A 424 2.46 -18.38 3.34
C THR A 424 1.83 -18.27 1.96
N ILE A 425 1.45 -17.07 1.51
CA ILE A 425 0.91 -16.88 0.17
C ILE A 425 1.93 -17.29 -0.89
N ASP A 426 1.47 -18.06 -1.85
CA ASP A 426 2.21 -18.51 -3.03
C ASP A 426 1.39 -18.23 -4.29
N TRP A 427 1.97 -18.50 -5.46
CA TRP A 427 1.28 -18.29 -6.73
C TRP A 427 -0.08 -18.99 -6.77
N LEU A 428 -0.15 -20.28 -6.41
CA LEU A 428 -1.37 -21.09 -6.54
C LEU A 428 -2.50 -20.64 -5.60
N SER A 429 -2.19 -20.41 -4.33
CA SER A 429 -3.13 -19.88 -3.34
C SER A 429 -3.61 -18.49 -3.73
N SER A 430 -2.72 -17.65 -4.30
CA SER A 430 -3.07 -16.30 -4.73
C SER A 430 -4.09 -16.24 -5.87
N LEU A 431 -4.18 -17.28 -6.71
CA LEU A 431 -5.17 -17.34 -7.81
C LEU A 431 -6.62 -17.34 -7.30
N SER A 432 -6.84 -17.73 -6.05
CA SER A 432 -8.17 -17.80 -5.42
C SER A 432 -8.63 -16.51 -4.74
N LEU A 433 -7.74 -15.51 -4.60
CA LEU A 433 -8.05 -14.27 -3.88
C LEU A 433 -8.96 -13.35 -4.67
N GLU A 434 -10.17 -13.07 -4.17
CA GLU A 434 -11.06 -12.05 -4.75
C GLU A 434 -10.48 -10.64 -4.60
N GLU A 435 -10.59 -9.86 -5.67
CA GLU A 435 -10.00 -8.54 -5.78
C GLU A 435 -10.89 -7.60 -6.60
N GLU A 436 -10.70 -6.30 -6.48
CA GLU A 436 -11.36 -5.29 -7.30
C GLU A 436 -10.42 -4.09 -7.50
N ILE A 437 -10.53 -3.40 -8.62
CA ILE A 437 -9.65 -2.26 -8.95
C ILE A 437 -9.71 -1.19 -7.84
N ALA A 438 -8.53 -0.74 -7.38
CA ALA A 438 -8.41 0.05 -6.14
C ALA A 438 -8.83 1.52 -6.26
N GLY A 439 -8.91 2.03 -7.49
CA GLY A 439 -9.21 3.42 -7.81
C GLY A 439 -9.45 3.62 -9.30
N GLU A 440 -9.79 4.83 -9.69
CA GLU A 440 -10.06 5.16 -11.10
C GLU A 440 -8.77 5.21 -11.91
N GLN A 441 -7.68 5.72 -11.34
CA GLN A 441 -6.35 5.79 -11.97
C GLN A 441 -5.39 4.71 -11.45
N ALA A 442 -5.92 3.51 -11.19
CA ALA A 442 -5.16 2.41 -10.61
C ALA A 442 -4.32 1.63 -11.64
N ILE A 443 -4.47 1.89 -12.95
CA ILE A 443 -3.67 1.24 -14.00
C ILE A 443 -2.64 2.25 -14.53
N ARG A 444 -1.36 1.83 -14.55
CA ARG A 444 -0.23 2.63 -15.02
C ARG A 444 0.67 1.82 -15.96
N PRO A 445 1.19 2.42 -17.04
CA PRO A 445 2.21 1.76 -17.87
C PRO A 445 3.53 1.65 -17.09
N GLN A 446 4.42 0.78 -17.53
CA GLN A 446 5.80 0.76 -17.02
C GLN A 446 6.52 2.09 -17.24
N GLY A 447 7.48 2.39 -16.36
CA GLY A 447 8.43 3.49 -16.49
C GLY A 447 9.29 3.60 -15.23
N LEU A 448 10.59 3.86 -15.36
CA LEU A 448 11.46 4.01 -14.18
C LEU A 448 10.99 5.17 -13.28
N GLY A 449 11.14 4.99 -11.96
CA GLY A 449 10.71 5.95 -10.94
C GLY A 449 9.39 5.58 -10.26
N PHE A 450 8.76 6.56 -9.60
CA PHE A 450 7.55 6.33 -8.82
C PHE A 450 6.30 6.08 -9.66
N HIS A 451 5.54 5.08 -9.23
CA HIS A 451 4.18 4.75 -9.67
C HIS A 451 3.21 5.00 -8.52
N PRO A 452 2.51 6.15 -8.49
CA PRO A 452 1.47 6.41 -7.51
C PRO A 452 0.15 5.77 -7.94
N PHE A 453 -0.06 4.50 -7.60
CA PHE A 453 -1.29 3.77 -7.91
C PHE A 453 -2.47 4.35 -7.12
N ASP A 454 -3.53 4.77 -7.80
CA ASP A 454 -4.74 5.26 -7.13
C ASP A 454 -5.43 4.14 -6.33
N ILE A 455 -5.55 4.35 -5.02
CA ILE A 455 -6.21 3.47 -4.06
C ILE A 455 -7.35 4.18 -3.33
N ARG A 456 -7.83 5.33 -3.83
CA ARG A 456 -8.87 6.15 -3.18
C ARG A 456 -10.11 5.34 -2.83
N THR A 457 -10.56 4.45 -3.72
CA THR A 457 -11.76 3.64 -3.46
C THR A 457 -11.52 2.65 -2.34
N ALA A 458 -10.35 2.02 -2.30
CA ALA A 458 -9.98 1.11 -1.23
C ALA A 458 -9.97 1.82 0.14
N VAL A 459 -9.26 2.96 0.23
CA VAL A 459 -9.17 3.75 1.47
C VAL A 459 -10.54 4.27 1.93
N THR A 460 -11.35 4.81 1.02
CA THR A 460 -12.74 5.21 1.35
C THR A 460 -13.53 4.03 1.91
N ASN A 461 -13.42 2.84 1.31
CA ASN A 461 -14.16 1.67 1.78
C ASN A 461 -13.71 1.23 3.18
N TRP A 462 -12.43 1.35 3.52
CA TRP A 462 -11.88 1.02 4.83
C TRP A 462 -12.32 2.04 5.88
N VAL A 463 -12.14 3.34 5.61
CA VAL A 463 -12.52 4.44 6.53
C VAL A 463 -14.04 4.43 6.80
N GLN A 464 -14.85 4.25 5.76
CA GLN A 464 -16.31 4.27 5.86
C GLN A 464 -16.92 2.94 6.32
N GLY A 465 -16.08 1.93 6.60
CA GLY A 465 -16.51 0.62 7.08
C GLY A 465 -17.34 -0.19 6.07
N LEU A 466 -17.19 0.09 4.77
CA LEU A 466 -17.85 -0.66 3.71
C LEU A 466 -17.18 -2.01 3.46
N SER A 467 -15.86 -2.08 3.67
CA SER A 467 -15.06 -3.30 3.62
C SER A 467 -13.99 -3.27 4.70
N PRO A 468 -13.66 -4.41 5.34
CA PRO A 468 -12.41 -4.54 6.07
C PRO A 468 -11.21 -4.31 5.15
N ASN A 469 -10.09 -3.90 5.75
CA ASN A 469 -8.80 -3.83 5.06
C ASN A 469 -8.16 -5.23 5.03
N TYR A 470 -8.10 -5.82 3.84
CA TYR A 470 -7.41 -7.09 3.61
C TYR A 470 -6.06 -6.95 2.90
N GLY A 471 -5.69 -5.73 2.49
CA GLY A 471 -4.49 -5.44 1.71
C GLY A 471 -4.76 -5.18 0.23
N LEU A 472 -3.66 -5.02 -0.51
CA LEU A 472 -3.64 -4.65 -1.93
C LEU A 472 -2.82 -5.67 -2.73
N VAL A 473 -3.03 -5.72 -4.04
CA VAL A 473 -2.17 -6.42 -5.00
C VAL A 473 -1.88 -5.52 -6.18
N VAL A 474 -0.61 -5.48 -6.60
CA VAL A 474 -0.19 -4.91 -7.87
C VAL A 474 0.23 -6.05 -8.80
N LYS A 475 -0.45 -6.12 -9.95
CA LYS A 475 -0.24 -7.16 -10.97
C LYS A 475 -0.22 -6.57 -12.37
N ALA A 476 0.39 -7.29 -13.31
CA ALA A 476 0.30 -6.90 -14.72
C ALA A 476 -1.10 -7.17 -15.28
N ILE A 477 -1.57 -6.26 -16.12
CA ILE A 477 -2.83 -6.36 -16.88
C ILE A 477 -2.79 -7.56 -17.84
N ASP A 478 -1.62 -7.84 -18.42
CA ASP A 478 -1.30 -9.09 -19.11
C ASP A 478 -0.03 -9.67 -18.47
N GLU A 479 -0.19 -10.74 -17.71
CA GLU A 479 0.89 -11.37 -16.95
C GLU A 479 1.85 -12.20 -17.82
N ASN A 480 1.64 -12.24 -19.14
CA ASN A 480 2.60 -12.83 -20.09
C ASN A 480 3.50 -11.78 -20.75
N VAL A 481 3.30 -10.49 -20.44
CA VAL A 481 4.15 -9.40 -20.94
C VAL A 481 5.29 -9.16 -19.96
N ASN A 482 6.47 -8.87 -20.50
CA ASN A 482 7.66 -8.57 -19.72
C ASN A 482 7.40 -7.45 -18.71
N GLY A 483 7.60 -7.82 -17.45
CA GLY A 483 7.36 -7.02 -16.27
C GLY A 483 8.51 -6.09 -15.90
N ALA A 484 8.45 -5.56 -14.68
CA ALA A 484 9.45 -4.67 -14.12
C ALA A 484 9.79 -5.03 -12.66
N GLY A 485 10.92 -4.50 -12.19
CA GLY A 485 11.38 -4.61 -10.81
C GLY A 485 11.04 -3.36 -9.99
N PHE A 486 10.55 -3.56 -8.77
CA PHE A 486 10.13 -2.53 -7.82
C PHE A 486 10.84 -2.71 -6.48
N TYR A 487 11.16 -1.60 -5.81
CA TYR A 487 11.61 -1.68 -4.42
C TYR A 487 10.47 -2.17 -3.53
N THR A 488 10.86 -2.86 -2.49
CA THR A 488 10.06 -3.46 -1.43
C THR A 488 10.42 -2.81 -0.10
N THR A 489 9.77 -3.18 0.99
CA THR A 489 10.09 -2.63 2.29
C THR A 489 11.40 -3.15 2.87
N ASP A 490 11.84 -4.36 2.50
CA ASP A 490 13.17 -4.87 2.84
C ASP A 490 14.24 -4.58 1.76
N SER A 491 13.99 -3.67 0.81
CA SER A 491 15.01 -3.22 -0.15
C SER A 491 16.17 -2.52 0.57
N SER A 492 17.36 -2.59 -0.03
CA SER A 492 18.60 -2.04 0.52
C SER A 492 19.62 -1.83 -0.60
N THR A 493 20.51 -0.85 -0.42
CA THR A 493 21.67 -0.64 -1.32
C THR A 493 22.60 -1.83 -1.37
N ASP A 494 22.51 -2.73 -0.38
CA ASP A 494 23.28 -3.95 -0.40
C ASP A 494 22.86 -4.79 -1.61
N TYR A 495 21.54 -4.90 -1.90
CA TYR A 495 20.93 -5.78 -2.90
C TYR A 495 21.38 -5.50 -4.35
N ILE A 496 21.51 -6.56 -5.16
CA ILE A 496 22.08 -6.50 -6.52
C ILE A 496 21.15 -5.64 -7.35
N ALA A 497 21.71 -4.71 -8.12
CA ALA A 497 20.97 -3.75 -8.92
C ALA A 497 20.07 -2.81 -8.09
N GLN A 498 20.30 -2.69 -6.78
CA GLN A 498 19.62 -1.73 -5.89
C GLN A 498 20.56 -0.67 -5.32
N GLU A 499 21.72 -0.45 -5.96
CA GLU A 499 22.75 0.51 -5.55
C GLU A 499 22.23 1.94 -5.31
N TYR A 500 21.09 2.29 -5.93
CA TYR A 500 20.42 3.59 -5.83
C TYR A 500 19.21 3.60 -4.89
N PHE A 501 19.00 2.53 -4.12
CA PHE A 501 17.93 2.47 -3.13
C PHE A 501 18.18 3.50 -2.03
N THR A 502 17.11 4.15 -1.62
CA THR A 502 17.07 5.03 -0.45
C THR A 502 15.73 4.76 0.25
N PRO A 503 15.63 4.89 1.58
CA PRO A 503 14.41 4.53 2.32
C PRO A 503 13.12 5.19 1.80
N ASP A 504 13.20 6.42 1.26
CA ASP A 504 12.07 7.13 0.65
C ASP A 504 11.52 6.48 -0.63
N LYS A 505 12.30 5.62 -1.29
CA LYS A 505 11.90 4.85 -2.47
C LYS A 505 11.24 3.52 -2.12
N ALA A 506 11.21 3.15 -0.84
CA ALA A 506 10.42 2.02 -0.37
C ALA A 506 8.91 2.27 -0.58
N PRO A 507 8.07 1.22 -0.60
CA PRO A 507 6.62 1.36 -0.66
C PRO A 507 6.09 2.34 0.39
N SER A 508 5.23 3.27 -0.01
CA SER A 508 4.57 4.22 0.89
C SER A 508 3.10 4.44 0.53
N LEU A 509 2.31 4.93 1.49
CA LEU A 509 0.96 5.46 1.24
C LEU A 509 0.94 6.97 1.41
N THR A 510 0.19 7.65 0.54
CA THR A 510 -0.16 9.07 0.70
C THR A 510 -1.67 9.22 0.60
N ILE A 511 -2.30 9.82 1.60
CA ILE A 511 -3.75 9.99 1.67
C ILE A 511 -4.05 11.47 1.89
N HIS A 512 -4.71 12.09 0.92
CA HIS A 512 -5.26 13.44 1.06
C HIS A 512 -6.72 13.31 1.46
N TRP A 513 -7.09 13.94 2.56
CA TRP A 513 -8.46 13.91 3.06
C TRP A 513 -8.86 15.25 3.64
N SER A 514 -10.18 15.49 3.65
CA SER A 514 -10.74 16.76 4.09
C SER A 514 -12.02 16.59 4.89
N VAL A 515 -12.25 17.52 5.82
CA VAL A 515 -13.47 17.62 6.62
C VAL A 515 -14.25 18.83 6.14
N LEU A 516 -14.96 18.66 5.01
CA LEU A 516 -15.72 19.72 4.33
C LEU A 516 -17.21 19.71 4.70
N ASP A 517 -17.60 19.12 5.82
CA ASP A 517 -19.01 19.06 6.24
C ASP A 517 -19.34 20.31 7.09
N PRO A 518 -20.32 21.16 6.69
CA PRO A 518 -21.29 21.02 5.62
C PRO A 518 -20.81 21.56 4.26
N VAL A 519 -21.57 21.22 3.23
CA VAL A 519 -21.45 21.81 1.89
C VAL A 519 -21.54 23.32 2.02
N ASP A 520 -20.68 24.04 1.29
CA ASP A 520 -20.68 25.51 1.27
C ASP A 520 -22.11 26.05 1.04
N MET A 521 -22.61 26.82 2.02
CA MET A 521 -23.92 27.44 1.98
C MET A 521 -24.11 28.39 0.79
N ASN A 522 -23.00 28.89 0.23
CA ASN A 522 -22.98 29.76 -0.94
C ASN A 522 -22.76 29.01 -2.26
N TYR A 523 -22.75 27.68 -2.27
CA TYR A 523 -22.62 26.89 -3.50
C TYR A 523 -23.67 27.31 -4.53
N ALA A 524 -23.22 27.77 -5.70
CA ALA A 524 -24.10 28.36 -6.69
C ALA A 524 -25.05 27.32 -7.31
N LEU A 525 -26.35 27.65 -7.39
CA LEU A 525 -27.35 26.74 -7.93
C LEU A 525 -27.04 26.34 -9.39
N GLY A 526 -26.50 27.30 -10.16
CA GLY A 526 -26.05 27.10 -11.54
C GLY A 526 -24.90 26.10 -11.70
N ASP A 527 -24.15 25.80 -10.64
CA ASP A 527 -23.00 24.88 -10.65
C ASP A 527 -23.39 23.43 -10.32
N THR A 528 -24.70 23.14 -10.28
CA THR A 528 -25.23 21.77 -10.07
C THR A 528 -24.48 20.75 -10.93
N THR A 529 -23.88 19.75 -10.27
CA THR A 529 -23.11 18.67 -10.92
C THR A 529 -23.92 17.36 -10.95
N ILE A 530 -23.59 16.46 -11.89
CA ILE A 530 -24.16 15.12 -11.99
C ILE A 530 -23.04 14.12 -12.29
N ALA A 531 -22.79 13.18 -11.38
CA ALA A 531 -21.88 12.06 -11.52
C ALA A 531 -22.66 10.75 -11.60
N LEU A 532 -22.32 9.86 -12.55
CA LEU A 532 -22.93 8.52 -12.62
C LEU A 532 -22.16 7.52 -11.77
N ARG A 533 -22.89 6.64 -11.08
CA ARG A 533 -22.37 5.53 -10.28
C ARG A 533 -22.91 4.22 -10.81
N THR A 534 -22.01 3.30 -11.11
CA THR A 534 -22.35 1.98 -11.64
C THR A 534 -22.52 0.99 -10.50
N MET A 535 -23.49 0.11 -10.65
CA MET A 535 -23.67 -1.06 -9.80
C MET A 535 -23.39 -2.28 -10.65
N VAL A 536 -22.34 -3.02 -10.31
CA VAL A 536 -21.86 -4.18 -11.07
C VAL A 536 -21.68 -5.35 -10.11
N LYS A 537 -21.97 -6.55 -10.59
CA LYS A 537 -21.64 -7.78 -9.90
C LYS A 537 -20.50 -8.48 -10.64
N THR A 538 -19.42 -8.74 -9.90
CA THR A 538 -18.27 -9.49 -10.38
C THR A 538 -18.02 -10.72 -9.52
N ASP A 539 -17.43 -11.76 -10.10
CA ASP A 539 -16.89 -12.92 -9.38
C ASP A 539 -15.74 -13.58 -10.14
N LYS A 540 -15.00 -14.47 -9.46
CA LYS A 540 -13.83 -15.17 -10.00
C LYS A 540 -14.13 -16.15 -11.14
N THR A 541 -15.40 -16.44 -11.46
CA THR A 541 -15.74 -17.24 -12.64
C THR A 541 -15.65 -16.43 -13.94
N GLY A 542 -15.30 -15.14 -13.85
CA GLY A 542 -15.33 -14.20 -14.98
C GLY A 542 -16.72 -13.62 -15.20
N LYS A 543 -17.61 -13.71 -14.20
CA LYS A 543 -18.90 -13.02 -14.24
C LYS A 543 -18.65 -11.53 -14.11
N LEU A 544 -19.20 -10.75 -15.04
CA LEU A 544 -19.26 -9.30 -14.97
C LEU A 544 -20.63 -8.87 -15.48
N GLN A 545 -21.46 -8.37 -14.57
CA GLN A 545 -22.84 -8.02 -14.88
C GLN A 545 -23.22 -6.65 -14.35
N PHE A 546 -23.56 -5.75 -15.26
CA PHE A 546 -24.30 -4.53 -14.95
C PHE A 546 -25.61 -4.86 -14.21
N GLN A 547 -25.82 -4.20 -13.07
CA GLN A 547 -27.03 -4.30 -12.24
C GLN A 547 -27.85 -3.02 -12.28
N GLY A 548 -27.20 -1.85 -12.37
CA GLY A 548 -27.87 -0.57 -12.41
C GLY A 548 -26.91 0.61 -12.50
N VAL A 549 -27.44 1.79 -12.78
CA VAL A 549 -26.72 3.05 -12.72
C VAL A 549 -27.56 4.09 -12.00
N PHE A 550 -26.97 4.85 -11.10
CA PHE A 550 -27.63 5.95 -10.42
C PHE A 550 -26.79 7.22 -10.55
N ALA A 551 -27.34 8.37 -10.13
CA ALA A 551 -26.61 9.63 -10.18
C ALA A 551 -26.58 10.32 -8.81
N ASP A 552 -25.50 11.06 -8.58
CA ASP A 552 -25.31 11.93 -7.42
C ASP A 552 -24.60 13.21 -7.84
N GLY A 553 -24.62 14.24 -7.00
CA GLY A 553 -23.93 15.48 -7.30
C GLY A 553 -23.98 16.51 -6.18
N VAL A 554 -23.39 17.66 -6.46
CA VAL A 554 -23.40 18.82 -5.56
C VAL A 554 -24.33 19.86 -6.13
N THR A 555 -25.15 20.46 -5.27
CA THR A 555 -25.94 21.66 -5.57
C THR A 555 -26.12 22.49 -4.31
N THR A 556 -26.76 23.65 -4.41
CA THR A 556 -27.04 24.52 -3.27
C THR A 556 -27.78 23.75 -2.16
N PRO A 557 -27.30 23.78 -0.90
CA PRO A 557 -27.98 23.18 0.24
C PRO A 557 -29.47 23.54 0.33
N GLY A 558 -30.33 22.54 0.54
CA GLY A 558 -31.77 22.71 0.65
C GLY A 558 -32.52 22.94 -0.69
N ALA A 559 -31.83 22.91 -1.84
CA ALA A 559 -32.51 22.88 -3.14
C ALA A 559 -33.24 21.56 -3.37
N ASN A 560 -34.34 21.56 -4.13
CA ASN A 560 -34.97 20.34 -4.62
C ASN A 560 -34.43 20.00 -6.01
N VAL A 561 -33.92 18.78 -6.19
CA VAL A 561 -33.37 18.30 -7.46
C VAL A 561 -34.37 17.35 -8.12
N THR A 562 -34.92 17.78 -9.26
CA THR A 562 -35.75 16.93 -10.12
C THR A 562 -34.85 16.26 -11.15
N TYR A 563 -34.93 14.94 -11.29
CA TYR A 563 -34.13 14.17 -12.26
C TYR A 563 -34.99 13.29 -13.15
N HIS A 564 -34.49 13.00 -14.35
CA HIS A 564 -35.11 12.03 -15.27
C HIS A 564 -34.09 11.45 -16.26
N LEU A 565 -34.41 10.30 -16.85
CA LEU A 565 -33.66 9.74 -17.97
C LEU A 565 -33.93 10.54 -19.26
N SER A 566 -32.98 10.54 -20.18
CA SER A 566 -33.14 11.10 -21.53
C SER A 566 -34.19 10.39 -22.39
N GLU A 567 -34.61 9.18 -22.01
CA GLU A 567 -35.60 8.37 -22.70
C GLU A 567 -36.89 8.28 -21.86
N PRO A 568 -37.90 9.13 -22.11
CA PRO A 568 -39.11 9.20 -21.28
C PRO A 568 -39.91 7.91 -21.23
N SER A 569 -39.81 7.05 -22.26
CA SER A 569 -40.53 5.77 -22.30
C SER A 569 -40.07 4.76 -21.23
N LYS A 570 -38.91 4.97 -20.61
CA LYS A 570 -38.38 4.16 -19.50
C LYS A 570 -38.94 4.57 -18.13
N ASP A 571 -39.65 5.70 -18.04
CA ASP A 571 -40.27 6.24 -16.81
C ASP A 571 -39.33 6.35 -15.59
N TYR A 572 -38.03 6.53 -15.81
CA TYR A 572 -37.06 6.75 -14.76
C TYR A 572 -36.95 8.24 -14.46
N LYS A 573 -37.52 8.67 -13.33
CA LYS A 573 -37.55 10.07 -12.87
C LYS A 573 -37.81 10.15 -11.36
N GLY A 574 -37.52 11.29 -10.75
CA GLY A 574 -37.84 11.53 -9.34
C GLY A 574 -37.41 12.91 -8.87
N ASP A 575 -37.66 13.17 -7.60
CA ASP A 575 -37.33 14.41 -6.90
C ASP A 575 -36.58 14.07 -5.62
N THR A 576 -35.52 14.80 -5.30
CA THR A 576 -34.70 14.55 -4.10
C THR A 576 -34.20 15.88 -3.52
N PRO A 577 -34.36 16.12 -2.21
CA PRO A 577 -33.81 17.31 -1.59
C PRO A 577 -32.29 17.21 -1.46
N ALA A 578 -31.59 18.30 -1.73
CA ALA A 578 -30.17 18.44 -1.47
C ALA A 578 -29.91 18.65 0.03
N SER A 579 -29.09 17.78 0.61
CA SER A 579 -28.63 17.86 1.98
C SER A 579 -27.73 19.07 2.21
N TYR A 580 -27.68 19.55 3.45
CA TYR A 580 -26.69 20.54 3.89
C TYR A 580 -25.29 19.93 4.01
N SER A 581 -25.20 18.65 4.37
CA SER A 581 -23.96 17.89 4.48
C SER A 581 -23.68 17.02 3.26
N TYR A 582 -22.41 16.70 3.03
CA TYR A 582 -21.99 15.66 2.10
C TYR A 582 -22.40 14.26 2.62
N LYS A 583 -23.19 13.53 1.85
CA LYS A 583 -23.79 12.25 2.26
C LYS A 583 -23.70 11.14 1.22
N TYR A 584 -23.37 11.49 -0.01
CA TYR A 584 -23.54 10.64 -1.17
C TYR A 584 -22.23 10.50 -1.94
N PRO A 585 -22.07 9.44 -2.77
CA PRO A 585 -23.02 8.35 -3.01
C PRO A 585 -23.19 7.38 -1.83
N ASN A 586 -24.44 7.01 -1.55
CA ASN A 586 -24.79 6.04 -0.51
C ASN A 586 -25.88 5.07 -0.98
N THR A 587 -25.53 3.79 -1.12
CA THR A 587 -26.43 2.75 -1.64
C THR A 587 -27.31 2.06 -0.59
N SER A 588 -27.17 2.40 0.69
CA SER A 588 -27.87 1.70 1.80
C SER A 588 -29.38 1.59 1.57
N GLY A 589 -30.00 2.63 1.00
CA GLY A 589 -31.45 2.70 0.81
C GLY A 589 -32.03 1.74 -0.21
N PHE A 590 -31.21 1.15 -1.09
CA PHE A 590 -31.70 0.25 -2.16
C PHE A 590 -30.86 -1.02 -2.34
N GLU A 591 -29.86 -1.26 -1.49
CA GLU A 591 -28.99 -2.45 -1.55
C GLU A 591 -29.74 -3.78 -1.50
N SER A 592 -30.80 -3.88 -0.70
CA SER A 592 -31.59 -5.12 -0.56
C SER A 592 -32.33 -5.53 -1.83
N ALA A 593 -32.44 -4.64 -2.81
CA ALA A 593 -33.03 -4.94 -4.12
C ALA A 593 -32.04 -5.64 -5.08
N PHE A 594 -30.75 -5.70 -4.73
CA PHE A 594 -29.70 -6.24 -5.58
C PHE A 594 -29.13 -7.54 -5.04
N GLU A 595 -28.53 -8.33 -5.94
CA GLU A 595 -27.82 -9.55 -5.56
C GLU A 595 -26.64 -9.23 -4.62
N ALA A 596 -26.38 -10.12 -3.66
CA ALA A 596 -25.16 -10.06 -2.86
C ALA A 596 -23.92 -10.05 -3.77
N GLY A 597 -22.94 -9.22 -3.38
CA GLY A 597 -21.72 -8.95 -4.16
C GLY A 597 -21.86 -7.80 -5.18
N THR A 598 -23.04 -7.19 -5.34
CA THR A 598 -23.18 -5.99 -6.17
C THR A 598 -22.44 -4.81 -5.54
N THR A 599 -21.78 -3.98 -6.35
CA THR A 599 -21.07 -2.76 -5.93
C THR A 599 -21.90 -1.92 -4.97
N LYS A 600 -21.25 -1.42 -3.91
CA LYS A 600 -21.83 -0.54 -2.90
C LYS A 600 -21.03 0.76 -2.82
N TYR A 601 -21.66 1.81 -2.29
CA TYR A 601 -21.02 3.11 -2.09
C TYR A 601 -21.35 3.67 -0.70
N ARG A 602 -20.35 4.26 -0.03
CA ARG A 602 -20.46 4.96 1.27
C ARG A 602 -19.60 6.22 1.29
N ASP A 603 -19.45 6.88 0.14
CA ASP A 603 -18.56 8.03 -0.01
C ASP A 603 -19.32 9.34 0.30
N LYS A 604 -18.58 10.43 0.51
CA LYS A 604 -19.10 11.76 0.89
C LYS A 604 -18.66 12.83 -0.10
N LEU A 605 -18.98 12.60 -1.36
CA LEU A 605 -18.65 13.44 -2.50
C LEU A 605 -19.74 14.47 -2.83
N SER A 606 -20.99 14.17 -2.49
CA SER A 606 -22.17 14.86 -2.99
C SER A 606 -23.25 15.05 -1.92
N ASN A 607 -24.17 15.96 -2.18
CA ASN A 607 -25.26 16.31 -1.26
C ASN A 607 -26.66 16.01 -1.82
N TRP A 608 -26.76 15.52 -3.04
CA TRP A 608 -27.97 14.89 -3.56
C TRP A 608 -27.65 13.60 -4.32
N GLN A 609 -28.60 12.67 -4.38
CA GLN A 609 -28.55 11.49 -5.25
C GLN A 609 -29.95 11.05 -5.68
N THR A 610 -30.05 10.34 -6.79
CA THR A 610 -31.28 9.67 -7.23
C THR A 610 -31.74 8.64 -6.20
N ILE A 611 -33.05 8.50 -6.01
CA ILE A 611 -33.63 7.66 -4.93
C ILE A 611 -33.41 6.16 -5.17
N HIS A 612 -33.36 5.74 -6.43
CA HIS A 612 -33.13 4.36 -6.85
C HIS A 612 -32.32 4.38 -8.16
N PRO A 613 -31.54 3.33 -8.45
CA PRO A 613 -30.82 3.19 -9.72
C PRO A 613 -31.75 2.84 -10.89
N PHE A 614 -31.33 3.22 -12.10
CA PHE A 614 -31.90 2.76 -13.36
C PHE A 614 -31.34 1.38 -13.73
N THR A 615 -32.22 0.40 -13.92
CA THR A 615 -31.84 -1.03 -14.04
C THR A 615 -32.22 -1.69 -15.38
N GLU A 616 -32.99 -1.03 -16.24
CA GLU A 616 -33.52 -1.64 -17.49
C GLU A 616 -33.11 -0.89 -18.79
N PRO A 617 -31.81 -0.65 -19.03
CA PRO A 617 -31.34 -0.08 -20.29
C PRO A 617 -31.52 -1.04 -21.46
N ASP A 618 -31.86 -0.53 -22.63
CA ASP A 618 -31.75 -1.29 -23.87
C ASP A 618 -30.27 -1.40 -24.26
N LEU A 619 -29.85 -2.57 -24.74
CA LEU A 619 -28.46 -2.80 -25.12
C LEU A 619 -28.05 -1.87 -26.27
N ASN A 620 -26.90 -1.23 -26.12
CA ASN A 620 -26.32 -0.26 -27.06
C ASN A 620 -27.15 1.01 -27.32
N ALA A 621 -28.22 1.25 -26.56
CA ALA A 621 -28.91 2.54 -26.58
C ALA A 621 -28.15 3.54 -25.72
N ILE A 622 -28.10 4.80 -26.18
CA ILE A 622 -27.39 5.89 -25.49
C ILE A 622 -28.37 6.62 -24.59
N TYR A 623 -27.99 6.81 -23.32
CA TYR A 623 -28.76 7.51 -22.31
C TYR A 623 -27.96 8.62 -21.63
N THR A 624 -28.66 9.60 -21.07
CA THR A 624 -28.17 10.50 -20.01
C THR A 624 -29.15 10.50 -18.85
N ILE A 625 -28.67 10.77 -17.64
CA ILE A 625 -29.51 11.20 -16.51
C ILE A 625 -29.43 12.72 -16.46
N ASN A 626 -30.57 13.38 -16.59
CA ASN A 626 -30.70 14.83 -16.53
C ASN A 626 -31.21 15.23 -15.16
N ALA A 627 -30.79 16.39 -14.66
CA ALA A 627 -31.27 16.96 -13.41
C ALA A 627 -31.41 18.48 -13.48
N GLU A 628 -32.39 19.02 -12.75
CA GLU A 628 -32.61 20.44 -12.56
C GLU A 628 -32.81 20.71 -11.07
N SER A 629 -31.98 21.59 -10.50
CA SER A 629 -32.07 22.02 -9.10
C SER A 629 -32.87 23.30 -8.99
N LYS A 630 -33.81 23.34 -8.05
CA LYS A 630 -34.67 24.50 -7.77
C LYS A 630 -34.60 24.88 -6.31
N LYS A 631 -34.39 26.16 -6.04
CA LYS A 631 -34.49 26.74 -4.70
C LYS A 631 -35.17 28.09 -4.83
N ASP A 632 -36.21 28.30 -4.03
CA ASP A 632 -37.09 29.46 -4.13
C ASP A 632 -37.64 29.63 -5.57
N SER A 633 -37.41 30.79 -6.20
CA SER A 633 -37.80 31.08 -7.59
C SER A 633 -36.65 30.94 -8.60
N GLN A 634 -35.51 30.36 -8.19
CA GLN A 634 -34.33 30.19 -9.04
C GLN A 634 -34.18 28.73 -9.50
N THR A 635 -33.53 28.55 -10.65
CA THR A 635 -33.22 27.24 -11.24
C THR A 635 -31.75 27.17 -11.68
N SER A 636 -31.16 25.98 -11.60
CA SER A 636 -29.86 25.67 -12.21
C SER A 636 -29.88 25.62 -13.74
N GLY A 637 -31.08 25.53 -14.33
CA GLY A 637 -31.28 24.99 -15.68
C GLY A 637 -31.04 23.48 -15.73
N GLU A 638 -31.47 22.83 -16.81
CA GLU A 638 -31.23 21.40 -17.01
C GLU A 638 -29.73 21.12 -17.18
N LYS A 639 -29.23 20.23 -16.32
CA LYS A 639 -27.88 19.65 -16.40
C LYS A 639 -27.99 18.22 -16.89
N LYS A 640 -26.95 17.73 -17.57
CA LYS A 640 -26.90 16.37 -18.12
C LYS A 640 -25.65 15.67 -17.62
N SER A 641 -25.79 14.41 -17.23
CA SER A 641 -24.65 13.53 -16.98
C SER A 641 -23.84 13.30 -18.26
N ASP A 642 -22.70 12.61 -18.11
CA ASP A 642 -22.09 11.89 -19.24
C ASP A 642 -23.13 11.01 -19.94
N THR A 643 -22.94 10.81 -21.24
CA THR A 643 -23.68 9.77 -21.96
C THR A 643 -23.21 8.39 -21.51
N PHE A 644 -24.08 7.39 -21.57
CA PHE A 644 -23.70 6.01 -21.32
C PHE A 644 -24.52 5.02 -22.14
N LEU A 645 -23.98 3.82 -22.32
CA LEU A 645 -24.70 2.67 -22.90
C LEU A 645 -24.27 1.38 -22.21
N ILE A 646 -25.10 0.33 -22.33
CA ILE A 646 -24.74 -1.02 -21.89
C ILE A 646 -24.38 -1.87 -23.10
N TYR A 647 -23.14 -2.33 -23.14
CA TYR A 647 -22.64 -3.26 -24.15
C TYR A 647 -22.68 -4.69 -23.62
N LYS A 648 -23.10 -5.66 -24.45
CA LYS A 648 -23.07 -7.08 -24.11
C LYS A 648 -21.99 -7.78 -24.93
N VAL A 649 -21.03 -8.37 -24.24
CA VAL A 649 -19.93 -9.13 -24.83
C VAL A 649 -20.47 -10.36 -25.58
N THR A 650 -20.12 -10.49 -26.86
CA THR A 650 -20.70 -11.50 -27.77
C THR A 650 -19.90 -12.81 -27.85
N GLN A 651 -18.60 -12.75 -27.54
CA GLN A 651 -17.62 -13.86 -27.52
C GLN A 651 -16.44 -13.48 -26.61
N TYR A 652 -15.44 -14.35 -26.45
CA TYR A 652 -14.23 -13.97 -25.70
C TYR A 652 -13.56 -12.75 -26.31
N ASP A 653 -13.20 -11.79 -25.46
CA ASP A 653 -12.57 -10.54 -25.87
C ASP A 653 -11.74 -9.93 -24.73
N THR A 654 -11.12 -8.79 -24.99
CA THR A 654 -10.29 -8.08 -24.01
C THR A 654 -10.78 -6.64 -23.82
N LEU A 655 -10.77 -6.16 -22.59
CA LEU A 655 -11.18 -4.80 -22.23
C LEU A 655 -10.46 -3.70 -23.03
N PRO A 656 -9.13 -3.77 -23.31
CA PRO A 656 -8.44 -2.76 -24.11
C PRO A 656 -8.96 -2.62 -25.55
N LYS A 657 -9.40 -3.72 -26.19
CA LYS A 657 -9.99 -3.68 -27.53
C LYS A 657 -11.33 -2.95 -27.52
N ILE A 658 -12.16 -3.22 -26.52
CA ILE A 658 -13.46 -2.55 -26.34
C ILE A 658 -13.26 -1.07 -26.01
N ALA A 659 -12.31 -0.75 -25.13
CA ALA A 659 -11.94 0.62 -24.79
C ALA A 659 -11.55 1.42 -26.04
N SER A 660 -10.66 0.86 -26.86
CA SER A 660 -10.24 1.45 -28.14
C SER A 660 -11.39 1.62 -29.12
N TYR A 661 -12.27 0.61 -29.26
CA TYR A 661 -13.42 0.67 -30.17
C TYR A 661 -14.40 1.79 -29.86
N TYR A 662 -14.72 1.99 -28.57
CA TYR A 662 -15.62 3.06 -28.12
C TYR A 662 -14.90 4.40 -27.88
N GLY A 663 -13.57 4.43 -27.97
CA GLY A 663 -12.75 5.62 -27.70
C GLY A 663 -12.81 6.08 -26.25
N VAL A 664 -12.92 5.15 -25.30
CA VAL A 664 -12.98 5.42 -23.86
C VAL A 664 -11.64 5.08 -23.17
N PRO A 665 -11.20 5.83 -22.16
CA PRO A 665 -9.99 5.49 -21.41
C PRO A 665 -10.10 4.11 -20.75
N LEU A 666 -9.05 3.29 -20.84
CA LEU A 666 -9.03 1.96 -20.24
C LEU A 666 -9.26 2.00 -18.72
N ASN A 667 -8.63 2.96 -18.03
CA ASN A 667 -8.81 3.20 -16.59
C ASN A 667 -10.28 3.43 -16.22
N GLN A 668 -10.95 4.35 -16.93
CA GLN A 668 -12.37 4.63 -16.71
C GLN A 668 -13.24 3.41 -16.97
N LEU A 669 -13.01 2.70 -18.08
CA LEU A 669 -13.79 1.50 -18.40
C LEU A 669 -13.57 0.38 -17.37
N ALA A 670 -12.34 0.20 -16.90
CA ALA A 670 -12.01 -0.78 -15.88
C ALA A 670 -12.66 -0.46 -14.53
N TYR A 671 -12.59 0.81 -14.14
CA TYR A 671 -13.17 1.33 -12.91
C TYR A 671 -14.70 1.24 -12.90
N ASP A 672 -15.36 1.75 -13.94
CA ASP A 672 -16.83 1.72 -14.06
C ASP A 672 -17.40 0.30 -14.03
N ASN A 673 -16.60 -0.70 -14.40
CA ASN A 673 -17.01 -2.10 -14.48
C ASN A 673 -16.43 -2.99 -13.38
N ARG A 674 -15.71 -2.43 -12.41
CA ARG A 674 -15.08 -3.16 -11.28
C ARG A 674 -14.26 -4.37 -11.75
N ILE A 675 -13.49 -4.15 -12.82
CA ILE A 675 -12.76 -5.20 -13.52
C ILE A 675 -11.76 -5.90 -12.58
N GLN A 676 -11.77 -7.24 -12.61
CA GLN A 676 -10.83 -8.10 -11.87
C GLN A 676 -9.75 -8.68 -12.79
N ASP A 677 -10.12 -8.89 -14.06
CA ASP A 677 -9.30 -9.41 -15.15
C ASP A 677 -9.73 -8.72 -16.45
N MET A 678 -8.77 -8.49 -17.33
CA MET A 678 -8.96 -7.81 -18.62
C MET A 678 -9.55 -8.72 -19.68
N LEU A 679 -9.59 -10.03 -19.44
CA LEU A 679 -10.29 -10.99 -20.26
C LEU A 679 -11.80 -10.97 -19.95
N LEU A 680 -12.60 -10.88 -21.01
CA LEU A 680 -14.05 -10.83 -20.92
C LEU A 680 -14.65 -12.06 -21.58
N VAL A 681 -15.69 -12.61 -20.96
CA VAL A 681 -16.39 -13.78 -21.48
C VAL A 681 -17.75 -13.42 -22.06
N LYS A 682 -18.24 -14.29 -22.94
CA LYS A 682 -19.56 -14.13 -23.57
C LYS A 682 -20.65 -13.91 -22.50
N ASN A 683 -21.53 -12.95 -22.78
CA ASN A 683 -22.62 -12.50 -21.91
C ASN A 683 -22.24 -11.59 -20.74
N ASN A 684 -20.96 -11.22 -20.56
CA ASN A 684 -20.63 -10.08 -19.70
C ASN A 684 -21.35 -8.82 -20.21
N THR A 685 -21.79 -7.96 -19.31
CA THR A 685 -22.44 -6.67 -19.63
C THR A 685 -21.65 -5.52 -19.06
N LEU A 686 -21.15 -4.65 -19.94
CA LEU A 686 -20.28 -3.52 -19.62
C LEU A 686 -21.05 -2.20 -19.69
N PHE A 687 -20.85 -1.36 -18.69
CA PHE A 687 -21.18 0.05 -18.71
C PHE A 687 -20.11 0.82 -19.49
N ILE A 688 -20.49 1.43 -20.61
CA ILE A 688 -19.60 2.26 -21.42
C ILE A 688 -19.98 3.72 -21.20
N ARG A 689 -19.14 4.45 -20.45
CA ARG A 689 -19.31 5.87 -20.18
C ARG A 689 -18.69 6.71 -21.29
N ASN A 690 -19.41 7.75 -21.70
CA ASN A 690 -18.97 8.79 -22.63
C ASN A 690 -18.23 8.26 -23.88
N PRO A 691 -18.84 7.33 -24.65
CA PRO A 691 -18.21 6.79 -25.85
C PRO A 691 -17.93 7.89 -26.88
N ARG A 692 -16.65 8.10 -27.21
CA ARG A 692 -16.19 9.12 -28.16
C ARG A 692 -16.20 8.63 -29.61
N GLN A 693 -16.30 7.32 -29.81
CA GLN A 693 -16.34 6.66 -31.11
C GLN A 693 -17.40 5.56 -31.10
N ASN A 694 -17.99 5.29 -32.27
CA ASN A 694 -18.89 4.15 -32.48
C ASN A 694 -20.06 4.02 -31.48
N ALA A 695 -20.49 5.11 -30.84
CA ALA A 695 -21.52 5.09 -29.79
C ALA A 695 -22.85 4.45 -30.25
N THR A 696 -23.18 4.55 -31.54
CA THR A 696 -24.40 3.98 -32.15
C THR A 696 -24.16 2.69 -32.94
N LYS A 697 -22.92 2.17 -32.94
CA LYS A 697 -22.54 0.95 -33.66
C LYS A 697 -22.07 -0.10 -32.65
N PRO A 698 -22.85 -1.17 -32.41
CA PRO A 698 -22.44 -2.22 -31.48
C PRO A 698 -21.11 -2.85 -31.90
N TYR A 699 -20.20 -3.05 -30.94
CA TYR A 699 -18.95 -3.75 -31.20
C TYR A 699 -19.20 -5.22 -31.54
N ASN A 700 -18.74 -5.64 -32.72
CA ASN A 700 -18.77 -7.03 -33.15
C ASN A 700 -17.34 -7.50 -33.47
N PRO A 701 -16.67 -8.17 -32.54
CA PRO A 701 -15.29 -8.60 -32.74
C PRO A 701 -15.16 -9.66 -33.85
N PRO A 702 -14.03 -9.68 -34.58
CA PRO A 702 -13.74 -10.74 -35.56
C PRO A 702 -13.55 -12.09 -34.84
N ALA A 703 -13.64 -13.20 -35.58
CA ALA A 703 -13.39 -14.52 -35.02
C ALA A 703 -11.99 -14.61 -34.38
N LEU A 704 -11.89 -15.29 -33.24
CA LEU A 704 -10.62 -15.49 -32.53
C LEU A 704 -9.63 -16.26 -33.42
N ASN A 705 -8.45 -15.67 -33.64
CA ASN A 705 -7.34 -16.37 -34.26
C ASN A 705 -6.65 -17.31 -33.24
N ASP A 706 -5.88 -18.28 -33.72
CA ASP A 706 -5.29 -19.30 -32.85
C ASP A 706 -4.29 -18.74 -31.84
N LYS A 707 -3.65 -17.60 -32.15
CA LYS A 707 -2.77 -16.88 -31.22
C LYS A 707 -3.53 -16.23 -30.04
N THR A 708 -4.81 -15.89 -30.22
CA THR A 708 -5.64 -15.31 -29.15
C THR A 708 -6.31 -16.40 -28.29
N LYS A 709 -6.34 -17.64 -28.78
CA LYS A 709 -6.90 -18.80 -28.04
C LYS A 709 -5.87 -19.47 -27.14
N ALA A 710 -4.60 -19.46 -27.56
CA ALA A 710 -3.46 -19.91 -26.79
C ALA A 710 -3.06 -18.83 -25.78
#